data_AF-V4AAJ5-F1
#
_entry.id   AF-V4AAJ5-F1
#
_cell.length_a   1.000
_cell.length_b   1.000
_cell.length_c   1.000
_cell.angle_alpha   90.00
_cell.angle_beta   90.00
_cell.angle_gamma   90.00
#
_symmetry.space_group_name_H-M   'P 1'
#
loop_
_entity.id
_entity.type
_entity.pdbx_description
1 polymer ?
#
loop_
_entity_poly.entity_id
_entity_poly.type
_entity_poly.pdbx_seq_one_letter_code
_entity_poly.pdbx_strand_id
1 'polypeptide(L)'
;MSKHRCQVVAQQLLHEALQIDNQLSHIVACRINGEEGWRNLHRMRHELKGRLQQVLLLDPSLANKHNIEQLLWKSAYYQVIEVFRKNLTEEHDENMKTQLLQILQEGTDFFEGLVKRMQSVYSFDLETFLDSNQLPPENLNRTVKLCLMISQKLLICLGDISRYREQANETTNYGRARSWYMKAQQLAPKNGRPYNQLAILALYTRRKLDAVYYYMRSLAASNPFITARESLMSLFDEARKKSETVERKKTEEKELKKKKMEQNEKTNKHRIEIWISSDGSSTENQADVDSQEEDLSQLSGIELNKRFVLSFLIVHGKLFTKIGMELFAESCSQMLQEFDVLLHHSPCVISSHRLIQLMAINMFAIENTALKDESLEDSCRSLLQDYAVQMGLDMFGLLATRCSQLMATHLQSSEYPASLMNEDLHQLTPGLKVWTDWMMCHSGLWNPAPTPRPPDVGPLIDPWKCTADLCNILKDVDTSHIKLYRHKKENCDAIILNEDNLMAGFVPMLGAPVESCFVHSTVDKEIARDALRLEKFGLFSDYLCGIEPPMLSYNVETKQYYSIAPVTEGENESVDEQNDYSESEDVIVESEEEIEVISGDEDHVRHLKVKREHLKKKVKEQTKHKENVEALLEKDRHKKIELEIHPRFLVPDTNCFIDQFNNLASILESKKYTIVIPLVVINELDGLSKGSKEAKYDSKEHASMVQQHATTALQYLEAQFQRKHSHLRAQTSKGSILETIAFRSEEIDATVGFGTNDDLILSCCLHYCKDKARDFMPKGKDAPVHLYRDVVLLTDDRNLRLKAHTCNVPVKEVGAFKKWSRIS
;
A
#
# COMPACT_ATOMS: atom_id res chain seq x y z
N MET A 1 -22.76 -34.47 -45.53
CA MET A 1 -22.84 -33.54 -46.69
C MET A 1 -21.42 -33.26 -47.18
N SER A 2 -21.17 -33.13 -48.48
CA SER A 2 -19.84 -32.72 -49.00
C SER A 2 -19.48 -31.32 -48.51
N LYS A 3 -18.19 -31.05 -48.22
CA LYS A 3 -17.70 -29.74 -47.74
C LYS A 3 -18.20 -28.57 -48.59
N HIS A 4 -18.16 -28.69 -49.91
CA HIS A 4 -18.64 -27.65 -50.84
C HIS A 4 -20.13 -27.32 -50.65
N ARG A 5 -20.98 -28.34 -50.48
CA ARG A 5 -22.42 -28.17 -50.21
C ARG A 5 -22.66 -27.45 -48.87
N CYS A 6 -21.89 -27.75 -47.83
CA CYS A 6 -21.99 -27.04 -46.55
C CYS A 6 -21.65 -25.54 -46.71
N GLN A 7 -20.64 -25.21 -47.51
CA GLN A 7 -20.24 -23.82 -47.76
C GLN A 7 -21.33 -23.03 -48.50
N VAL A 8 -21.92 -23.61 -49.54
CA VAL A 8 -23.01 -22.97 -50.30
C VAL A 8 -24.22 -22.71 -49.40
N VAL A 9 -24.61 -23.70 -48.60
CA VAL A 9 -25.72 -23.56 -47.64
C VAL A 9 -25.40 -22.49 -46.59
N ALA A 10 -24.17 -22.46 -46.05
CA ALA A 10 -23.77 -21.47 -45.07
C ALA A 10 -23.79 -20.03 -45.64
N GLN A 11 -23.40 -19.84 -46.91
CA GLN A 11 -23.48 -18.54 -47.59
C GLN A 11 -24.94 -18.08 -47.79
N GLN A 12 -25.83 -18.99 -48.18
CA GLN A 12 -27.25 -18.67 -48.31
C GLN A 12 -27.86 -18.26 -46.96
N LEU A 13 -27.60 -19.05 -45.92
CA LEU A 13 -28.05 -18.75 -44.56
C LEU A 13 -27.53 -17.40 -44.05
N LEU A 14 -26.30 -17.04 -44.40
CA LEU A 14 -25.74 -15.73 -44.07
C LEU A 14 -26.49 -14.60 -44.78
N HIS A 15 -26.82 -14.75 -46.06
CA HIS A 15 -27.59 -13.76 -46.80
C HIS A 15 -28.97 -13.53 -46.17
N GLU A 16 -29.68 -14.61 -45.83
CA GLU A 16 -30.95 -14.55 -45.10
C GLU A 16 -30.80 -13.86 -43.74
N ALA A 17 -29.76 -14.22 -42.98
CA ALA A 17 -29.51 -13.63 -41.67
C ALA A 17 -29.28 -12.11 -41.75
N LEU A 18 -28.57 -11.61 -42.76
CA LEU A 18 -28.33 -10.18 -42.95
C LEU A 18 -29.62 -9.40 -43.25
N GLN A 19 -30.59 -10.01 -43.95
CA GLN A 19 -31.89 -9.38 -44.16
C GLN A 19 -32.68 -9.25 -42.85
N ILE A 20 -32.66 -10.30 -42.03
CA ILE A 20 -33.30 -10.32 -40.71
C ILE A 20 -32.63 -9.32 -39.77
N ASP A 21 -31.30 -9.22 -39.81
CA ASP A 21 -30.50 -8.25 -39.04
C ASP A 21 -30.88 -6.79 -39.34
N ASN A 22 -31.04 -6.45 -40.62
CA ASN A 22 -31.48 -5.11 -41.04
C ASN A 22 -32.88 -4.78 -40.48
N GLN A 23 -33.81 -5.73 -40.54
CA GLN A 23 -35.16 -5.56 -39.98
C GLN A 23 -35.13 -5.42 -38.47
N LEU A 24 -34.34 -6.24 -37.76
CA LEU A 24 -34.18 -6.16 -36.31
C LEU A 24 -33.55 -4.83 -35.88
N SER A 25 -32.52 -4.37 -36.60
CA SER A 25 -31.87 -3.09 -36.36
C SER A 25 -32.85 -1.91 -36.50
N HIS A 26 -33.76 -1.98 -37.48
CA HIS A 26 -34.82 -0.98 -37.64
C HIS A 26 -35.79 -0.98 -36.44
N ILE A 27 -36.22 -2.17 -35.98
CA ILE A 27 -37.10 -2.30 -34.81
C ILE A 27 -36.44 -1.72 -33.55
N VAL A 28 -35.15 -2.05 -33.31
CA VAL A 28 -34.38 -1.56 -32.16
C VAL A 28 -34.17 -0.04 -32.20
N ALA A 29 -34.01 0.54 -33.39
CA ALA A 29 -33.84 1.99 -33.55
C ALA A 29 -35.13 2.78 -33.26
N CYS A 30 -36.30 2.14 -33.40
CA CYS A 30 -37.59 2.74 -33.09
C CYS A 30 -37.95 2.56 -31.61
N ARG A 31 -38.74 3.48 -31.03
CA ARG A 31 -39.33 3.27 -29.70
C ARG A 31 -40.35 2.13 -29.79
N ILE A 32 -40.09 1.03 -29.08
CA ILE A 32 -40.95 -0.15 -29.09
C ILE A 32 -42.17 0.11 -28.20
N ASN A 33 -43.34 0.25 -28.82
CA ASN A 33 -44.61 0.50 -28.14
C ASN A 33 -45.57 -0.67 -28.33
N GLY A 34 -46.30 -1.02 -27.26
CA GLY A 34 -47.31 -2.08 -27.28
C GLY A 34 -46.74 -3.50 -27.35
N GLU A 35 -47.56 -4.48 -26.96
CA GLU A 35 -47.15 -5.90 -26.92
C GLU A 35 -46.73 -6.47 -28.28
N GLU A 36 -47.30 -5.97 -29.37
CA GLU A 36 -46.99 -6.44 -30.72
C GLU A 36 -45.57 -6.07 -31.16
N GLY A 37 -45.09 -4.88 -30.78
CA GLY A 37 -43.71 -4.45 -31.03
C GLY A 37 -42.70 -5.36 -30.34
N TRP A 38 -42.93 -5.65 -29.06
CA TRP A 38 -42.10 -6.58 -28.27
C TRP A 38 -42.14 -8.00 -28.84
N ARG A 39 -43.32 -8.51 -29.19
CA ARG A 39 -43.46 -9.83 -29.82
C ARG A 39 -42.68 -9.92 -31.13
N ASN A 40 -42.72 -8.87 -31.96
CA ASN A 40 -42.00 -8.83 -33.22
C ASN A 40 -40.47 -8.78 -33.01
N LEU A 41 -39.99 -8.01 -32.03
CA LEU A 41 -38.59 -8.00 -31.60
C LEU A 41 -38.12 -9.42 -31.23
N HIS A 42 -38.85 -10.11 -30.35
CA HIS A 42 -38.50 -11.47 -29.92
C HIS A 42 -38.48 -12.46 -31.08
N ARG A 43 -39.47 -12.39 -31.99
CA ARG A 43 -39.54 -13.25 -33.18
C ARG A 43 -38.32 -13.06 -34.08
N MET A 44 -38.02 -11.82 -34.45
CA MET A 44 -36.90 -11.49 -35.34
C MET A 44 -35.55 -11.89 -34.71
N ARG A 45 -35.39 -11.63 -33.42
CA ARG A 45 -34.22 -12.05 -32.63
C ARG A 45 -34.02 -13.56 -32.66
N HIS A 46 -35.08 -14.34 -32.45
CA HIS A 46 -35.01 -15.80 -32.46
C HIS A 46 -34.67 -16.36 -33.84
N GLU A 47 -35.24 -15.80 -34.90
CA GLU A 47 -34.97 -16.22 -36.27
C GLU A 47 -33.51 -15.93 -36.68
N LEU A 48 -33.02 -14.72 -36.39
CA LEU A 48 -31.63 -14.31 -36.64
C LEU A 48 -30.66 -15.25 -35.91
N LYS A 49 -30.89 -15.47 -34.61
CA LYS A 49 -30.12 -16.36 -33.76
C LYS A 49 -30.02 -17.77 -34.37
N GLY A 50 -31.15 -18.31 -34.84
CA GLY A 50 -31.21 -19.63 -35.46
C GLY A 50 -30.37 -19.73 -36.74
N ARG A 51 -30.46 -18.74 -37.63
CA ARG A 51 -29.68 -18.70 -38.89
C ARG A 51 -28.19 -18.57 -38.65
N LEU A 52 -27.76 -17.63 -37.81
CA LEU A 52 -26.35 -17.42 -37.49
C LEU A 52 -25.73 -18.64 -36.77
N GLN A 53 -26.49 -19.32 -35.91
CA GLN A 53 -26.05 -20.57 -35.28
C GLN A 53 -25.72 -21.65 -36.32
N GLN A 54 -26.56 -21.79 -37.35
CA GLN A 54 -26.32 -22.78 -38.40
C GLN A 54 -25.07 -22.43 -39.21
N VAL A 55 -24.83 -21.16 -39.52
CA VAL A 55 -23.60 -20.71 -40.19
C VAL A 55 -22.36 -21.08 -39.37
N LEU A 56 -22.35 -20.80 -38.06
CA LEU A 56 -21.25 -21.13 -37.15
C LEU A 56 -20.94 -22.62 -37.10
N LEU A 57 -21.98 -23.47 -37.12
CA LEU A 57 -21.83 -24.92 -37.06
C LEU A 57 -21.49 -25.55 -38.42
N LEU A 58 -21.86 -24.95 -39.54
CA LEU A 58 -21.63 -25.48 -40.89
C LEU A 58 -20.27 -25.09 -41.48
N ASP A 59 -19.81 -23.84 -41.27
CA ASP A 59 -18.55 -23.34 -41.83
C ASP A 59 -17.86 -22.32 -40.90
N PRO A 60 -16.98 -22.77 -39.99
CA PRO A 60 -16.18 -21.92 -39.12
C PRO A 60 -15.26 -20.96 -39.86
N SER A 61 -14.86 -21.29 -41.10
CA SER A 61 -13.99 -20.42 -41.90
C SER A 61 -14.78 -19.23 -42.42
N LEU A 62 -15.97 -19.47 -42.97
CA LEU A 62 -16.91 -18.40 -43.35
C LEU A 62 -17.31 -17.57 -42.13
N ALA A 63 -17.61 -18.24 -41.02
CA ALA A 63 -18.01 -17.59 -39.78
C ALA A 63 -16.95 -16.61 -39.28
N ASN A 64 -15.68 -17.05 -39.22
CA ASN A 64 -14.56 -16.21 -38.81
C ASN A 64 -14.31 -15.07 -39.81
N LYS A 65 -14.44 -15.31 -41.12
CA LYS A 65 -14.25 -14.28 -42.16
C LYS A 65 -15.24 -13.12 -42.02
N HIS A 66 -16.50 -13.44 -41.67
CA HIS A 66 -17.58 -12.46 -41.57
C HIS A 66 -17.90 -12.04 -40.12
N ASN A 67 -17.10 -12.47 -39.13
CA ASN A 67 -17.31 -12.21 -37.70
C ASN A 67 -18.75 -12.52 -37.24
N ILE A 68 -19.25 -13.70 -37.62
CA ILE A 68 -20.64 -14.11 -37.40
C ILE A 68 -21.02 -14.16 -35.92
N GLU A 69 -20.08 -14.55 -35.06
CA GLU A 69 -20.27 -14.51 -33.62
C GLU A 69 -20.43 -13.09 -33.07
N GLN A 70 -19.74 -12.09 -33.65
CA GLN A 70 -19.90 -10.69 -33.29
C GLN A 70 -21.23 -10.14 -33.76
N LEU A 71 -21.67 -10.48 -34.98
CA LEU A 71 -22.99 -10.13 -35.49
C LEU A 71 -24.10 -10.72 -34.61
N LEU A 72 -23.97 -12.01 -34.27
CA LEU A 72 -24.89 -12.71 -33.37
C LEU A 72 -24.98 -12.03 -32.00
N TRP A 73 -23.84 -11.71 -31.39
CA TRP A 73 -23.82 -10.99 -30.12
C TRP A 73 -24.44 -9.60 -30.23
N LYS A 74 -23.98 -8.79 -31.19
CA LYS A 74 -24.37 -7.39 -31.33
C LYS A 74 -25.88 -7.25 -31.54
N SER A 75 -26.43 -7.97 -32.50
CA SER A 75 -27.80 -7.75 -32.97
C SER A 75 -28.83 -8.54 -32.17
N ALA A 76 -28.55 -9.82 -31.87
CA ALA A 76 -29.54 -10.67 -31.18
C ALA A 76 -29.51 -10.52 -29.65
N TYR A 77 -28.47 -9.91 -29.08
CA TYR A 77 -28.32 -9.75 -27.63
C TYR A 77 -27.98 -8.33 -27.22
N TYR A 78 -26.79 -7.81 -27.52
CA TYR A 78 -26.32 -6.54 -26.96
C TYR A 78 -27.27 -5.36 -27.23
N GLN A 79 -27.66 -5.13 -28.48
CA GLN A 79 -28.60 -4.07 -28.82
C GLN A 79 -29.96 -4.22 -28.11
N VAL A 80 -30.48 -5.45 -28.04
CA VAL A 80 -31.73 -5.75 -27.35
C VAL A 80 -31.60 -5.51 -25.84
N ILE A 81 -30.51 -5.97 -25.22
CA ILE A 81 -30.20 -5.76 -23.79
C ILE A 81 -30.15 -4.25 -23.50
N GLU A 82 -29.49 -3.45 -24.33
CA GLU A 82 -29.41 -2.01 -24.13
C GLU A 82 -30.77 -1.31 -24.26
N VAL A 83 -31.66 -1.77 -25.13
CA VAL A 83 -33.05 -1.28 -25.19
C VAL A 83 -33.77 -1.52 -23.85
N PHE A 84 -33.69 -2.74 -23.30
CA PHE A 84 -34.29 -3.04 -22.00
C PHE A 84 -33.66 -2.23 -20.87
N ARG A 85 -32.32 -2.12 -20.83
CA ARG A 85 -31.60 -1.35 -19.80
C ARG A 85 -31.94 0.13 -19.83
N LYS A 86 -32.05 0.72 -21.02
CA LYS A 86 -32.47 2.12 -21.18
C LYS A 86 -33.88 2.34 -20.63
N ASN A 87 -34.84 1.50 -21.03
CA ASN A 87 -36.22 1.61 -20.55
C ASN A 87 -36.32 1.41 -19.02
N LEU A 88 -35.54 0.48 -18.45
CA LEU A 88 -35.49 0.28 -17.00
C LEU A 88 -34.94 1.48 -16.22
N THR A 89 -34.05 2.26 -16.83
CA THR A 89 -33.51 3.48 -16.23
C THR A 89 -34.54 4.62 -16.27
N GLU A 90 -35.45 4.62 -17.25
CA GLU A 90 -36.45 5.67 -17.44
C GLU A 90 -37.77 5.40 -16.68
N GLU A 91 -38.25 4.16 -16.69
CA GLU A 91 -39.61 3.80 -16.22
C GLU A 91 -39.63 2.88 -14.98
N HIS A 92 -38.50 2.28 -14.60
CA HIS A 92 -38.37 1.34 -13.46
C HIS A 92 -39.44 0.21 -13.43
N ASP A 93 -39.73 -0.38 -14.59
CA ASP A 93 -40.74 -1.44 -14.74
C ASP A 93 -40.19 -2.85 -14.40
N GLU A 94 -40.73 -3.48 -13.35
CA GLU A 94 -40.38 -4.84 -12.94
C GLU A 94 -40.71 -5.92 -13.98
N ASN A 95 -41.73 -5.70 -14.83
CA ASN A 95 -42.03 -6.60 -15.93
C ASN A 95 -40.91 -6.58 -16.99
N MET A 96 -40.37 -5.39 -17.28
CA MET A 96 -39.24 -5.21 -18.20
C MET A 96 -37.96 -5.82 -17.64
N LYS A 97 -37.75 -5.75 -16.33
CA LYS A 97 -36.64 -6.42 -15.63
C LYS A 97 -36.76 -7.94 -15.75
N THR A 98 -37.96 -8.47 -15.54
CA THR A 98 -38.25 -9.90 -15.68
C THR A 98 -37.97 -10.39 -17.11
N GLN A 99 -38.42 -9.65 -18.12
CA GLN A 99 -38.14 -9.96 -19.53
C GLN A 99 -36.64 -9.88 -19.86
N LEU A 100 -35.92 -8.89 -19.34
CA LEU A 100 -34.46 -8.80 -19.50
C LEU A 100 -33.76 -10.03 -18.89
N LEU A 101 -34.12 -10.43 -17.67
CA LEU A 101 -33.56 -11.60 -17.01
C LEU A 101 -33.87 -12.89 -17.78
N GLN A 102 -35.05 -13.00 -18.39
CA GLN A 102 -35.40 -14.11 -19.27
C GLN A 102 -34.53 -14.16 -20.52
N ILE A 103 -34.29 -13.01 -21.17
CA ILE A 103 -33.39 -12.90 -22.33
C ILE A 103 -31.96 -13.32 -21.97
N LEU A 104 -31.47 -12.90 -20.80
CA LEU A 104 -30.14 -13.25 -20.30
C LEU A 104 -30.03 -14.75 -19.97
N GLN A 105 -31.10 -15.35 -19.43
CA GLN A 105 -31.17 -16.80 -19.21
C GLN A 105 -31.16 -17.57 -20.53
N GLU A 106 -32.02 -17.20 -21.47
CA GLU A 106 -32.05 -17.79 -22.81
C GLU A 106 -30.69 -17.65 -23.52
N GLY A 107 -30.01 -16.51 -23.34
CA GLY A 107 -28.66 -16.30 -23.84
C GLY A 107 -27.64 -17.24 -23.23
N THR A 108 -27.68 -17.43 -21.91
CA THR A 108 -26.80 -18.39 -21.20
C THR A 108 -26.96 -19.79 -21.80
N ASP A 109 -28.21 -20.29 -21.85
CA ASP A 109 -28.51 -21.64 -22.34
C ASP A 109 -28.13 -21.81 -23.82
N PHE A 110 -28.36 -20.78 -24.63
CA PHE A 110 -28.03 -20.77 -26.04
C PHE A 110 -26.51 -20.85 -26.29
N PHE A 111 -25.72 -19.97 -25.67
CA PHE A 111 -24.28 -19.91 -25.91
C PHE A 111 -23.56 -21.13 -25.32
N GLU A 112 -23.94 -21.60 -24.13
CA GLU A 112 -23.41 -22.87 -23.58
C GLU A 112 -23.76 -24.05 -24.49
N GLY A 113 -25.00 -24.13 -24.96
CA GLY A 113 -25.44 -25.15 -25.91
C GLY A 113 -24.71 -25.08 -27.25
N LEU A 114 -24.38 -23.88 -27.74
CA LEU A 114 -23.64 -23.68 -28.97
C LEU A 114 -22.18 -24.15 -28.85
N VAL A 115 -21.51 -23.83 -27.73
CA VAL A 115 -20.14 -24.33 -27.45
C VAL A 115 -20.13 -25.86 -27.38
N LYS A 116 -21.10 -26.48 -26.69
CA LYS A 116 -21.24 -27.96 -26.63
C LYS A 116 -21.48 -28.57 -28.01
N ARG A 117 -22.37 -27.99 -28.82
CA ARG A 117 -22.62 -28.46 -30.20
C ARG A 117 -21.39 -28.33 -31.07
N MET A 118 -20.63 -27.24 -30.95
CA MET A 118 -19.43 -27.04 -31.76
C MET A 118 -18.34 -28.07 -31.42
N GLN A 119 -18.14 -28.38 -30.14
CA GLN A 119 -17.25 -29.47 -29.69
C GLN A 119 -17.66 -30.82 -30.30
N SER A 120 -18.95 -31.15 -30.27
CA SER A 120 -19.47 -32.40 -30.86
C SER A 120 -19.33 -32.46 -32.39
N VAL A 121 -19.66 -31.38 -33.11
CA VAL A 121 -19.59 -31.33 -34.58
C VAL A 121 -18.15 -31.42 -35.08
N TYR A 122 -17.19 -30.79 -34.39
CA TYR A 122 -15.79 -30.73 -34.82
C TYR A 122 -14.85 -31.65 -34.04
N SER A 123 -15.40 -32.49 -33.15
CA SER A 123 -14.68 -33.51 -32.39
C SER A 123 -13.45 -32.98 -31.65
N PHE A 124 -13.64 -31.96 -30.82
CA PHE A 124 -12.62 -31.45 -29.90
C PHE A 124 -13.23 -31.24 -28.51
N ASP A 125 -12.39 -31.31 -27.48
CA ASP A 125 -12.75 -31.02 -26.10
C ASP A 125 -12.08 -29.73 -25.63
N LEU A 126 -12.88 -28.81 -25.09
CA LEU A 126 -12.40 -27.53 -24.61
C LEU A 126 -11.59 -27.69 -23.31
N GLU A 127 -11.92 -28.67 -22.47
CA GLU A 127 -11.23 -28.86 -21.18
C GLU A 127 -9.76 -29.25 -21.37
N THR A 128 -9.41 -29.92 -22.47
CA THR A 128 -8.01 -30.19 -22.86
C THR A 128 -7.17 -28.92 -23.03
N PHE A 129 -7.80 -27.78 -23.34
CA PHE A 129 -7.12 -26.49 -23.53
C PHE A 129 -7.26 -25.56 -22.31
N LEU A 130 -8.12 -25.91 -21.36
CA LEU A 130 -8.35 -25.14 -20.13
C LEU A 130 -7.60 -25.74 -18.94
N ASP A 131 -7.22 -27.02 -19.00
CA ASP A 131 -6.40 -27.66 -17.97
C ASP A 131 -4.97 -27.11 -17.99
N SER A 132 -4.64 -26.33 -16.96
CA SER A 132 -3.32 -25.72 -16.79
C SER A 132 -2.21 -26.73 -16.47
N ASN A 133 -2.55 -28.00 -16.24
CA ASN A 133 -1.59 -29.09 -15.96
C ASN A 133 -1.30 -29.97 -17.18
N GLN A 134 -1.89 -29.68 -18.35
CA GLN A 134 -1.68 -30.45 -19.57
C GLN A 134 -1.18 -29.56 -20.70
N LEU A 135 -0.24 -30.09 -21.48
CA LEU A 135 0.19 -29.43 -22.71
C LEU A 135 -0.88 -29.62 -23.79
N PRO A 136 -1.26 -28.57 -24.53
CA PRO A 136 -2.17 -28.70 -25.65
C PRO A 136 -1.53 -29.57 -26.75
N PRO A 137 -2.33 -30.26 -27.58
CA PRO A 137 -1.81 -31.08 -28.67
C PRO A 137 -0.96 -30.25 -29.65
N GLU A 138 0.19 -30.77 -30.11
CA GLU A 138 1.10 -30.01 -30.98
C GLU A 138 0.51 -29.73 -32.38
N ASN A 139 -0.26 -30.68 -32.93
CA ASN A 139 -0.76 -30.63 -34.31
C ASN A 139 -2.29 -30.47 -34.40
N LEU A 140 -2.78 -29.28 -34.03
CA LEU A 140 -4.20 -28.97 -34.17
C LEU A 140 -4.60 -28.73 -35.64
N ASN A 141 -5.70 -29.39 -36.06
CA ASN A 141 -6.39 -29.10 -37.30
C ASN A 141 -6.80 -27.62 -37.38
N ARG A 142 -6.59 -26.97 -38.53
CA ARG A 142 -7.00 -25.58 -38.82
C ARG A 142 -8.46 -25.30 -38.46
N THR A 143 -9.37 -26.23 -38.74
CA THR A 143 -10.79 -26.07 -38.40
C THR A 143 -11.00 -26.02 -36.88
N VAL A 144 -10.31 -26.88 -36.12
CA VAL A 144 -10.36 -26.86 -34.64
C VAL A 144 -9.80 -25.55 -34.09
N LYS A 145 -8.69 -25.04 -34.66
CA LYS A 145 -8.15 -23.72 -34.29
C LYS A 145 -9.19 -22.60 -34.47
N LEU A 146 -9.90 -22.60 -35.59
CA LEU A 146 -11.00 -21.63 -35.83
C LEU A 146 -12.15 -21.81 -34.82
N CYS A 147 -12.54 -23.06 -34.53
CA CYS A 147 -13.55 -23.34 -33.52
C CYS A 147 -13.13 -22.86 -32.13
N LEU A 148 -11.85 -22.99 -31.73
CA LEU A 148 -11.34 -22.46 -30.47
C LEU A 148 -11.41 -20.93 -30.42
N MET A 149 -11.07 -20.25 -31.52
CA MET A 149 -11.18 -18.79 -31.64
C MET A 149 -12.65 -18.33 -31.53
N ILE A 150 -13.57 -19.04 -32.18
CA ILE A 150 -15.02 -18.78 -32.06
C ILE A 150 -15.48 -19.05 -30.63
N SER A 151 -15.12 -20.20 -30.04
CA SER A 151 -15.44 -20.57 -28.65
C SER A 151 -15.02 -19.46 -27.69
N GLN A 152 -13.80 -18.93 -27.81
CA GLN A 152 -13.35 -17.80 -27.00
C GLN A 152 -14.35 -16.64 -27.06
N LYS A 153 -14.75 -16.22 -28.26
CA LYS A 153 -15.69 -15.09 -28.44
C LYS A 153 -17.06 -15.40 -27.83
N LEU A 154 -17.53 -16.65 -27.91
CA LEU A 154 -18.76 -17.09 -27.24
C LEU A 154 -18.63 -17.08 -25.71
N LEU A 155 -17.47 -17.46 -25.16
CA LEU A 155 -17.20 -17.37 -23.72
C LEU A 155 -17.18 -15.92 -23.23
N ILE A 156 -16.65 -14.98 -24.03
CA ILE A 156 -16.74 -13.54 -23.72
C ILE A 156 -18.21 -13.11 -23.63
N CYS A 157 -19.06 -13.56 -24.56
CA CYS A 157 -20.51 -13.28 -24.52
C CYS A 157 -21.18 -13.85 -23.26
N LEU A 158 -20.82 -15.07 -22.84
CA LEU A 158 -21.29 -15.67 -21.57
C LEU A 158 -20.85 -14.87 -20.33
N GLY A 159 -19.63 -14.33 -20.37
CA GLY A 159 -19.13 -13.41 -19.36
C GLY A 159 -19.93 -12.11 -19.32
N ASP A 160 -20.19 -11.50 -20.48
CA ASP A 160 -20.98 -10.26 -20.61
C ASP A 160 -22.41 -10.48 -20.12
N ILE A 161 -23.08 -11.57 -20.53
CA ILE A 161 -24.42 -11.95 -20.05
C ILE A 161 -24.44 -12.11 -18.53
N SER A 162 -23.45 -12.81 -17.97
CA SER A 162 -23.37 -13.01 -16.53
C SER A 162 -23.17 -11.67 -15.81
N ARG A 163 -22.35 -10.77 -16.36
CA ARG A 163 -22.17 -9.41 -15.82
C ARG A 163 -23.46 -8.59 -15.87
N TYR A 164 -24.16 -8.60 -17.01
CA TYR A 164 -25.43 -7.88 -17.17
C TYR A 164 -26.52 -8.40 -16.24
N ARG A 165 -26.53 -9.70 -15.94
CA ARG A 165 -27.44 -10.30 -14.96
C ARG A 165 -27.21 -9.72 -13.56
N GLU A 166 -25.96 -9.68 -13.10
CA GLU A 166 -25.64 -9.12 -11.79
C GLU A 166 -26.00 -7.62 -11.71
N GLN A 167 -25.76 -6.88 -12.80
CA GLN A 167 -26.14 -5.46 -12.89
C GLN A 167 -27.67 -5.26 -12.84
N ALA A 168 -28.44 -6.08 -13.56
CA ALA A 168 -29.90 -6.02 -13.53
C ALA A 168 -30.48 -6.42 -12.17
N ASN A 169 -29.78 -7.29 -11.44
CA ASN A 169 -30.11 -7.69 -10.07
C ASN A 169 -29.53 -6.74 -9.01
N GLU A 170 -28.78 -5.70 -9.40
CA GLU A 170 -28.11 -4.76 -8.48
C GLU A 170 -27.18 -5.44 -7.46
N THR A 171 -26.50 -6.49 -7.92
CA THR A 171 -25.57 -7.30 -7.11
C THR A 171 -24.12 -7.13 -7.60
N THR A 172 -23.17 -7.53 -6.75
CA THR A 172 -21.74 -7.44 -7.05
C THR A 172 -21.06 -8.81 -7.20
N ASN A 173 -21.84 -9.88 -7.33
CA ASN A 173 -21.32 -11.25 -7.43
C ASN A 173 -20.88 -11.61 -8.86
N TYR A 174 -19.83 -10.93 -9.32
CA TYR A 174 -19.26 -11.13 -10.66
C TYR A 174 -18.43 -12.42 -10.81
N GLY A 175 -18.49 -13.37 -9.87
CA GLY A 175 -17.69 -14.59 -9.89
C GLY A 175 -17.90 -15.42 -11.15
N ARG A 176 -19.16 -15.56 -11.59
CA ARG A 176 -19.52 -16.31 -12.81
C ARG A 176 -19.00 -15.61 -14.07
N ALA A 177 -19.13 -14.29 -14.14
CA ALA A 177 -18.59 -13.50 -15.26
C ALA A 177 -17.06 -13.61 -15.34
N ARG A 178 -16.37 -13.50 -14.19
CA ARG A 178 -14.92 -13.66 -14.08
C ARG A 178 -14.48 -15.05 -14.58
N SER A 179 -15.16 -16.12 -14.17
CA SER A 179 -14.84 -17.49 -14.61
C SER A 179 -14.89 -17.61 -16.14
N TRP A 180 -15.92 -17.07 -16.79
CA TRP A 180 -16.03 -17.08 -18.25
C TRP A 180 -14.92 -16.31 -18.95
N TYR A 181 -14.56 -15.12 -18.46
CA TYR A 181 -13.45 -14.36 -19.04
C TYR A 181 -12.09 -15.01 -18.80
N MET A 182 -11.88 -15.68 -17.65
CA MET A 182 -10.66 -16.45 -17.38
C MET A 182 -10.55 -17.67 -18.31
N LYS A 183 -11.65 -18.37 -18.61
CA LYS A 183 -11.63 -19.43 -19.63
C LYS A 183 -11.36 -18.84 -21.02
N ALA A 184 -11.98 -17.71 -21.36
CA ALA A 184 -11.75 -17.04 -22.63
C ALA A 184 -10.29 -16.61 -22.83
N GLN A 185 -9.64 -16.06 -21.81
CA GLN A 185 -8.23 -15.64 -21.92
C GLN A 185 -7.28 -16.84 -22.06
N GLN A 186 -7.54 -17.96 -21.37
CA GLN A 186 -6.74 -19.19 -21.52
C GLN A 186 -6.79 -19.78 -22.94
N LEU A 187 -7.96 -19.75 -23.60
CA LEU A 187 -8.12 -20.34 -24.93
C LEU A 187 -7.36 -19.61 -26.04
N ALA A 188 -7.32 -18.28 -25.99
CA ALA A 188 -6.55 -17.49 -26.95
C ALA A 188 -5.99 -16.23 -26.28
N PRO A 189 -4.86 -16.38 -25.55
CA PRO A 189 -4.33 -15.33 -24.67
C PRO A 189 -3.80 -14.10 -25.43
N LYS A 190 -3.64 -14.21 -26.76
CA LYS A 190 -3.26 -13.12 -27.66
C LYS A 190 -4.37 -12.09 -27.91
N ASN A 191 -5.59 -12.32 -27.42
CA ASN A 191 -6.72 -11.40 -27.58
C ASN A 191 -6.83 -10.48 -26.36
N GLY A 192 -6.76 -9.16 -26.55
CA GLY A 192 -6.86 -8.17 -25.48
C GLY A 192 -8.24 -8.09 -24.81
N ARG A 193 -9.31 -8.46 -25.52
CA ARG A 193 -10.69 -8.23 -25.08
C ARG A 193 -11.06 -8.93 -23.76
N PRO A 194 -10.77 -10.22 -23.52
CA PRO A 194 -10.99 -10.85 -22.21
C PRO A 194 -10.35 -10.09 -21.04
N TYR A 195 -9.12 -9.59 -21.20
CA TYR A 195 -8.45 -8.82 -20.16
C TYR A 195 -9.16 -7.48 -19.92
N ASN A 196 -9.57 -6.76 -20.96
CA ASN A 196 -10.39 -5.56 -20.80
C ASN A 196 -11.67 -5.83 -19.98
N GLN A 197 -12.37 -6.93 -20.23
CA GLN A 197 -13.55 -7.28 -19.45
C GLN A 197 -13.22 -7.63 -17.98
N LEU A 198 -12.10 -8.32 -17.73
CA LEU A 198 -11.60 -8.59 -16.38
C LEU A 198 -11.23 -7.31 -15.64
N ALA A 199 -10.68 -6.31 -16.33
CA ALA A 199 -10.38 -4.99 -15.78
C ALA A 199 -11.66 -4.27 -15.32
N ILE A 200 -12.71 -4.30 -16.14
CA ILE A 200 -14.03 -3.74 -15.77
C ILE A 200 -14.60 -4.43 -14.52
N LEU A 201 -14.50 -5.76 -14.42
CA LEU A 201 -14.92 -6.48 -13.20
C LEU A 201 -14.07 -6.10 -11.98
N ALA A 202 -12.77 -5.87 -12.17
CA ALA A 202 -11.89 -5.38 -11.11
C ALA A 202 -12.28 -3.98 -10.63
N LEU A 203 -12.69 -3.09 -11.54
CA LEU A 203 -13.23 -1.77 -11.19
C LEU A 203 -14.52 -1.87 -10.37
N TYR A 204 -15.50 -2.67 -10.80
CA TYR A 204 -16.75 -2.86 -10.06
C TYR A 204 -16.53 -3.42 -8.65
N THR A 205 -15.45 -4.17 -8.46
CA THR A 205 -15.06 -4.76 -7.17
C THR A 205 -13.96 -3.97 -6.44
N ARG A 206 -13.66 -2.74 -6.87
CA ARG A 206 -12.69 -1.80 -6.26
C ARG A 206 -11.26 -2.33 -6.15
N ARG A 207 -10.85 -3.24 -7.03
CA ARG A 207 -9.49 -3.81 -7.09
C ARG A 207 -8.63 -3.07 -8.13
N LYS A 208 -8.19 -1.85 -7.79
CA LYS A 208 -7.52 -0.94 -8.74
C LYS A 208 -6.25 -1.50 -9.37
N LEU A 209 -5.37 -2.13 -8.58
CA LEU A 209 -4.15 -2.73 -9.12
C LEU A 209 -4.44 -3.86 -10.12
N ASP A 210 -5.47 -4.68 -9.86
CA ASP A 210 -5.90 -5.70 -10.81
C ASP A 210 -6.49 -5.08 -12.08
N ALA A 211 -7.24 -3.98 -11.96
CA ALA A 211 -7.76 -3.25 -13.11
C ALA A 211 -6.63 -2.70 -13.99
N VAL A 212 -5.62 -2.07 -13.39
CA VAL A 212 -4.43 -1.58 -14.10
C VAL A 212 -3.70 -2.73 -14.80
N TYR A 213 -3.41 -3.82 -14.07
CA TYR A 213 -2.81 -5.02 -14.64
C TYR A 213 -3.58 -5.52 -15.87
N TYR A 214 -4.90 -5.71 -15.75
CA TYR A 214 -5.72 -6.25 -16.83
C TYR A 214 -5.85 -5.29 -18.02
N TYR A 215 -5.94 -3.98 -17.80
CA TYR A 215 -5.91 -3.02 -18.90
C TYR A 215 -4.56 -2.99 -19.61
N MET A 216 -3.44 -3.08 -18.89
CA MET A 216 -2.11 -3.18 -19.48
C MET A 216 -1.94 -4.48 -20.26
N ARG A 217 -2.39 -5.62 -19.71
CA ARG A 217 -2.45 -6.90 -20.45
C ARG A 217 -3.30 -6.81 -21.72
N SER A 218 -4.39 -6.05 -21.67
CA SER A 218 -5.26 -5.80 -22.81
C SER A 218 -4.58 -4.97 -23.91
N LEU A 219 -3.71 -4.03 -23.54
CA LEU A 219 -2.95 -3.18 -24.48
C LEU A 219 -1.70 -3.88 -25.01
N ALA A 220 -1.07 -4.74 -24.22
CA ALA A 220 0.11 -5.53 -24.59
C ALA A 220 -0.23 -6.97 -24.97
N ALA A 221 -1.42 -7.19 -25.53
CA ALA A 221 -1.76 -8.44 -26.22
C ALA A 221 -1.46 -8.29 -27.71
N SER A 222 -1.23 -9.39 -28.44
CA SER A 222 -0.98 -9.31 -29.89
C SER A 222 -2.15 -8.70 -30.68
N ASN A 223 -3.39 -8.83 -30.16
CA ASN A 223 -4.57 -8.15 -30.67
C ASN A 223 -5.07 -7.18 -29.58
N PRO A 224 -4.50 -5.97 -29.49
CA PRO A 224 -4.76 -5.08 -28.37
C PRO A 224 -6.16 -4.47 -28.43
N PHE A 225 -6.74 -4.19 -27.26
CA PHE A 225 -8.01 -3.46 -27.16
C PHE A 225 -7.75 -2.02 -26.72
N ILE A 226 -7.64 -1.11 -27.69
CA ILE A 226 -7.08 0.24 -27.53
C ILE A 226 -7.84 1.14 -26.54
N THR A 227 -9.15 0.93 -26.35
CA THR A 227 -9.96 1.76 -25.43
C THR A 227 -9.56 1.56 -23.96
N ALA A 228 -8.80 0.51 -23.64
CA ALA A 228 -8.19 0.31 -22.34
C ALA A 228 -7.27 1.49 -21.94
N ARG A 229 -6.68 2.20 -22.92
CA ARG A 229 -5.79 3.35 -22.67
C ARG A 229 -6.50 4.49 -21.95
N GLU A 230 -7.71 4.85 -22.37
CA GLU A 230 -8.52 5.90 -21.73
C GLU A 230 -8.92 5.51 -20.31
N SER A 231 -9.24 4.22 -20.11
CA SER A 231 -9.57 3.69 -18.77
C SER A 231 -8.36 3.77 -17.81
N LEU A 232 -7.15 3.48 -18.31
CA LEU A 232 -5.91 3.65 -17.53
C LEU A 232 -5.64 5.12 -17.19
N MET A 233 -5.82 6.03 -18.14
CA MET A 233 -5.66 7.47 -17.89
C MET A 233 -6.54 7.93 -16.73
N SER A 234 -7.82 7.52 -16.74
CA SER A 234 -8.76 7.85 -15.66
C SER A 234 -8.36 7.23 -14.31
N LEU A 235 -7.89 5.98 -14.30
CA LEU A 235 -7.45 5.30 -13.08
C LEU A 235 -6.24 5.96 -12.44
N PHE A 236 -5.25 6.35 -13.24
CA PHE A 236 -4.05 7.01 -12.74
C PHE A 236 -4.33 8.44 -12.26
N ASP A 237 -5.22 9.18 -12.92
CA ASP A 237 -5.68 10.49 -12.43
C ASP A 237 -6.40 10.36 -11.08
N GLU A 238 -7.22 9.33 -10.89
CA GLU A 238 -7.87 9.05 -9.61
C GLU A 238 -6.86 8.66 -8.51
N ALA A 239 -5.82 7.89 -8.84
CA ALA A 239 -4.75 7.54 -7.92
C ALA A 239 -3.94 8.79 -7.49
N ARG A 240 -3.63 9.68 -8.43
CA ARG A 240 -2.93 10.94 -8.18
C ARG A 240 -3.73 11.83 -7.21
N LYS A 241 -5.01 12.08 -7.52
CA LYS A 241 -5.91 12.86 -6.64
C LYS A 241 -6.04 12.28 -5.24
N LYS A 242 -6.01 10.94 -5.14
CA LYS A 242 -6.02 10.26 -3.83
C LYS A 242 -4.73 10.50 -3.05
N SER A 243 -3.57 10.48 -3.70
CA SER A 243 -2.28 10.82 -3.05
C SER A 243 -2.28 12.24 -2.52
N GLU A 244 -2.65 13.21 -3.37
CA GLU A 244 -2.73 14.63 -3.01
C GLU A 244 -3.65 14.84 -1.79
N THR A 245 -4.76 14.11 -1.72
CA THR A 245 -5.68 14.15 -0.57
C THR A 245 -5.06 13.56 0.70
N VAL A 246 -4.30 12.47 0.59
CA VAL A 246 -3.62 11.82 1.73
C VAL A 246 -2.48 12.70 2.24
N GLU A 247 -1.66 13.23 1.35
CA GLU A 247 -0.57 14.15 1.68
C GLU A 247 -1.09 15.43 2.33
N ARG A 248 -2.14 16.04 1.77
CA ARG A 248 -2.76 17.23 2.38
C ARG A 248 -3.23 16.96 3.80
N LYS A 249 -3.87 15.82 4.05
CA LYS A 249 -4.27 15.43 5.42
C LYS A 249 -3.07 15.23 6.34
N LYS A 250 -2.00 14.58 5.88
CA LYS A 250 -0.76 14.42 6.66
C LYS A 250 -0.14 15.78 6.99
N THR A 251 -0.11 16.71 6.04
CA THR A 251 0.42 18.07 6.24
C THR A 251 -0.45 18.87 7.22
N GLU A 252 -1.78 18.83 7.08
CA GLU A 252 -2.72 19.46 8.01
C GLU A 252 -2.57 18.92 9.44
N GLU A 253 -2.37 17.61 9.60
CA GLU A 253 -2.11 16.98 10.90
C GLU A 253 -0.76 17.40 11.49
N LYS A 254 0.30 17.44 10.66
CA LYS A 254 1.63 17.93 11.05
C LYS A 254 1.59 19.39 11.47
N GLU A 255 0.89 20.25 10.72
CA GLU A 255 0.70 21.66 11.07
C GLU A 255 -0.10 21.82 12.36
N LEU A 256 -1.14 21.02 12.58
CA LEU A 256 -1.92 21.07 13.82
C LEU A 256 -1.07 20.66 15.02
N LYS A 257 -0.21 19.64 14.87
CA LYS A 257 0.77 19.24 15.89
C LYS A 257 1.81 20.34 16.13
N LYS A 258 2.35 20.94 15.06
CA LYS A 258 3.30 22.06 15.15
C LYS A 258 2.68 23.27 15.84
N LYS A 259 1.44 23.65 15.50
CA LYS A 259 0.70 24.73 16.17
C LYS A 259 0.46 24.45 17.66
N LYS A 260 0.19 23.19 18.04
CA LYS A 260 0.10 22.78 19.45
C LYS A 260 1.46 22.85 20.17
N MET A 261 2.55 22.48 19.49
CA MET A 261 3.91 22.59 20.04
C MET A 261 4.36 24.04 20.18
N GLU A 262 4.13 24.89 19.17
CA GLU A 262 4.45 26.33 19.22
C GLU A 262 3.64 27.07 20.31
N GLN A 263 2.40 26.64 20.57
CA GLN A 263 1.63 27.13 21.74
C GLN A 263 2.26 26.70 23.07
N ASN A 264 2.79 25.48 23.16
CA ASN A 264 3.53 25.02 24.35
C ASN A 264 4.89 25.74 24.49
N GLU A 265 5.65 25.95 23.41
CA GLU A 265 6.95 26.66 23.45
C GLU A 265 6.82 28.13 23.86
N LYS A 266 5.76 28.82 23.42
CA LYS A 266 5.48 30.20 23.88
C LYS A 266 5.25 30.28 25.38
N THR A 267 4.80 29.21 26.03
CA THR A 267 4.71 29.14 27.51
C THR A 267 6.04 28.80 28.20
N ASN A 268 7.00 28.20 27.49
CA ASN A 268 8.28 27.73 28.04
C ASN A 268 9.48 28.69 27.89
N LYS A 269 9.34 29.85 27.21
CA LYS A 269 10.45 30.81 26.99
C LYS A 269 11.17 31.36 28.23
N HIS A 270 10.61 31.17 29.43
CA HIS A 270 11.12 31.73 30.69
C HIS A 270 11.73 30.68 31.64
N ARG A 271 11.73 29.39 31.25
CA ARG A 271 12.18 28.27 32.09
C ARG A 271 13.07 27.33 31.27
N ILE A 272 14.34 27.21 31.66
CA ILE A 272 15.31 26.28 31.08
C ILE A 272 15.50 25.13 32.07
N GLU A 273 15.44 23.89 31.61
CA GLU A 273 15.63 22.71 32.44
C GLU A 273 16.87 21.94 31.97
N ILE A 274 17.83 21.78 32.88
CA ILE A 274 19.08 21.04 32.69
C ILE A 274 18.94 19.73 33.45
N TRP A 275 18.75 18.63 32.73
CA TRP A 275 18.54 17.31 33.32
C TRP A 275 19.87 16.57 33.45
N ILE A 276 20.27 16.24 34.67
CA ILE A 276 21.53 15.55 34.98
C ILE A 276 21.21 14.11 35.36
N SER A 277 21.71 13.18 34.55
CA SER A 277 21.60 11.73 34.75
C SER A 277 22.53 11.24 35.86
N SER A 278 22.28 10.04 36.39
CA SER A 278 23.11 9.40 37.41
C SER A 278 24.56 9.11 36.96
N ASP A 279 24.81 9.09 35.64
CA ASP A 279 26.14 8.94 35.05
C ASP A 279 26.88 10.28 34.84
N GLY A 280 26.27 11.41 35.23
CA GLY A 280 26.84 12.75 35.09
C GLY A 280 26.62 13.39 33.72
N SER A 281 25.89 12.74 32.81
CA SER A 281 25.52 13.35 31.53
C SER A 281 24.38 14.37 31.71
N SER A 282 24.51 15.54 31.06
CA SER A 282 23.49 16.59 31.05
C SER A 282 22.79 16.69 29.70
N THR A 283 21.45 16.73 29.71
CA THR A 283 20.63 17.02 28.53
C THR A 283 19.83 18.29 28.75
N GLU A 284 20.01 19.29 27.90
CA GLU A 284 19.08 20.41 27.76
C GLU A 284 17.90 19.96 26.89
N ASN A 285 16.67 20.30 27.27
CA ASN A 285 15.49 20.00 26.46
C ASN A 285 15.50 20.85 25.16
N GLN A 286 16.31 20.48 24.17
CA GLN A 286 15.91 20.71 22.78
C GLN A 286 14.83 19.68 22.49
N ALA A 287 13.63 20.15 22.13
CA ALA A 287 12.60 19.27 21.62
C ALA A 287 13.21 18.50 20.43
N ASP A 288 13.22 17.18 20.49
CA ASP A 288 13.54 16.31 19.35
C ASP A 288 12.48 16.58 18.26
N VAL A 289 12.74 17.56 17.38
CA VAL A 289 11.79 17.95 16.32
C VAL A 289 12.01 17.19 15.01
N ASP A 290 13.16 16.56 14.78
CA ASP A 290 13.53 16.13 13.41
C ASP A 290 13.64 14.62 13.14
N SER A 291 12.95 13.74 13.88
CA SER A 291 12.83 12.33 13.45
C SER A 291 11.54 11.65 13.87
N GLN A 292 10.43 12.10 13.27
CA GLN A 292 9.27 11.22 13.10
C GLN A 292 9.11 10.89 11.61
N GLU A 293 10.13 10.27 11.03
CA GLU A 293 9.87 9.34 9.93
C GLU A 293 9.01 8.22 10.52
N GLU A 294 7.84 8.01 9.92
CA GLU A 294 6.89 6.98 10.28
C GLU A 294 7.58 5.63 10.03
N ASP A 295 8.10 5.00 11.09
CA ASP A 295 8.83 3.74 11.03
C ASP A 295 7.98 2.66 10.33
N LEU A 296 8.29 2.40 9.06
CA LEU A 296 7.54 1.48 8.20
C LEU A 296 7.48 0.07 8.80
N SER A 297 8.47 -0.31 9.60
CA SER A 297 8.55 -1.64 10.24
C SER A 297 7.47 -1.86 11.31
N GLN A 298 6.85 -0.79 11.81
CA GLN A 298 5.77 -0.86 12.81
C GLN A 298 4.38 -1.06 12.18
N LEU A 299 4.27 -0.92 10.85
CA LEU A 299 3.00 -1.10 10.15
C LEU A 299 2.66 -2.58 10.02
N SER A 300 1.37 -2.92 10.15
CA SER A 300 0.91 -4.26 9.78
C SER A 300 1.13 -4.51 8.29
N GLY A 301 1.42 -5.76 7.89
CA GLY A 301 1.62 -6.11 6.48
C GLY A 301 0.45 -5.72 5.57
N ILE A 302 -0.79 -5.73 6.09
CA ILE A 302 -1.98 -5.28 5.34
C ILE A 302 -1.94 -3.77 5.08
N GLU A 303 -1.58 -2.97 6.08
CA GLU A 303 -1.51 -1.51 5.93
C GLU A 303 -0.35 -1.10 5.06
N LEU A 304 0.82 -1.72 5.25
CA LEU A 304 1.99 -1.51 4.40
C LEU A 304 1.69 -1.89 2.94
N ASN A 305 1.01 -3.02 2.69
CA ASN A 305 0.62 -3.41 1.34
C ASN A 305 -0.35 -2.41 0.69
N LYS A 306 -1.32 -1.84 1.43
CA LYS A 306 -2.19 -0.79 0.88
C LYS A 306 -1.41 0.46 0.49
N ARG A 307 -0.44 0.84 1.32
CA ARG A 307 0.44 1.99 1.09
C ARG A 307 1.32 1.75 -0.14
N PHE A 308 2.03 0.63 -0.18
CA PHE A 308 2.82 0.19 -1.33
C PHE A 308 2.01 0.17 -2.63
N VAL A 309 0.81 -0.41 -2.63
CA VAL A 309 -0.05 -0.45 -3.83
C VAL A 309 -0.42 0.95 -4.31
N LEU A 310 -0.65 1.91 -3.40
CA LEU A 310 -0.92 3.29 -3.79
C LEU A 310 0.33 3.94 -4.40
N SER A 311 1.48 3.83 -3.74
CA SER A 311 2.78 4.35 -4.21
C SER A 311 3.14 3.77 -5.57
N PHE A 312 2.98 2.45 -5.75
CA PHE A 312 3.21 1.75 -7.01
C PHE A 312 2.31 2.29 -8.14
N LEU A 313 1.03 2.53 -7.86
CA LEU A 313 0.12 3.13 -8.85
C LEU A 313 0.46 4.59 -9.17
N ILE A 314 0.99 5.36 -8.23
CA ILE A 314 1.41 6.75 -8.46
C ILE A 314 2.65 6.78 -9.36
N VAL A 315 3.68 5.98 -9.04
CA VAL A 315 4.92 5.89 -9.82
C VAL A 315 4.63 5.47 -11.26
N HIS A 316 3.84 4.41 -11.45
CA HIS A 316 3.39 3.98 -12.78
C HIS A 316 2.47 4.99 -13.47
N GLY A 317 1.66 5.72 -12.71
CA GLY A 317 0.82 6.80 -13.21
C GLY A 317 1.64 7.97 -13.77
N LYS A 318 2.74 8.34 -13.11
CA LYS A 318 3.68 9.37 -13.61
C LYS A 318 4.31 8.92 -14.93
N LEU A 319 4.81 7.69 -15.01
CA LEU A 319 5.39 7.14 -16.26
C LEU A 319 4.36 7.08 -17.41
N PHE A 320 3.14 6.66 -17.11
CA PHE A 320 2.10 6.48 -18.13
C PHE A 320 1.51 7.80 -18.63
N THR A 321 1.20 8.72 -17.72
CA THR A 321 0.57 10.01 -18.03
C THR A 321 1.56 11.09 -18.40
N LYS A 322 2.84 10.92 -18.01
CA LYS A 322 3.93 11.91 -18.12
C LYS A 322 3.68 13.18 -17.31
N ILE A 323 2.83 13.10 -16.27
CA ILE A 323 2.50 14.23 -15.40
C ILE A 323 3.12 14.00 -14.02
N GLY A 324 3.75 15.03 -13.46
CA GLY A 324 4.33 14.99 -12.13
C GLY A 324 5.72 14.33 -12.09
N MET A 325 6.47 14.36 -13.19
CA MET A 325 7.77 13.70 -13.32
C MET A 325 8.86 14.34 -12.46
N GLU A 326 8.69 15.60 -12.08
CA GLU A 326 9.59 16.33 -11.16
C GLU A 326 9.69 15.68 -9.78
N LEU A 327 8.64 14.96 -9.33
CA LEU A 327 8.63 14.21 -8.08
C LEU A 327 8.80 12.69 -8.28
N PHE A 328 9.23 12.25 -9.48
CA PHE A 328 9.33 10.83 -9.79
C PHE A 328 10.35 10.11 -8.92
N ALA A 329 11.56 10.67 -8.77
CA ALA A 329 12.64 10.04 -8.01
C ALA A 329 12.23 9.81 -6.54
N GLU A 330 11.64 10.82 -5.90
CA GLU A 330 11.13 10.75 -4.52
C GLU A 330 10.02 9.70 -4.37
N SER A 331 9.02 9.72 -5.28
CA SER A 331 7.91 8.76 -5.26
C SER A 331 8.39 7.32 -5.48
N CYS A 332 9.38 7.14 -6.36
CA CYS A 332 9.98 5.85 -6.65
C CYS A 332 10.77 5.32 -5.45
N SER A 333 11.60 6.16 -4.83
CA SER A 333 12.35 5.80 -3.62
C SER A 333 11.42 5.37 -2.48
N GLN A 334 10.36 6.14 -2.22
CA GLN A 334 9.36 5.77 -1.22
C GLN A 334 8.70 4.42 -1.54
N MET A 335 8.29 4.21 -2.79
CA MET A 335 7.72 2.93 -3.24
C MET A 335 8.70 1.76 -3.03
N LEU A 336 9.99 1.94 -3.32
CA LEU A 336 11.02 0.92 -3.15
C LEU A 336 11.28 0.59 -1.67
N GLN A 337 11.32 1.59 -0.79
CA GLN A 337 11.42 1.38 0.66
C GLN A 337 10.21 0.59 1.19
N GLU A 338 9.00 0.95 0.76
CA GLU A 338 7.78 0.23 1.13
C GLU A 338 7.79 -1.21 0.61
N PHE A 339 8.28 -1.44 -0.62
CA PHE A 339 8.42 -2.77 -1.20
C PHE A 339 9.43 -3.64 -0.44
N ASP A 340 10.59 -3.08 -0.09
CA ASP A 340 11.63 -3.79 0.65
C ASP A 340 11.13 -4.28 2.01
N VAL A 341 10.52 -3.39 2.80
CA VAL A 341 9.94 -3.77 4.10
C VAL A 341 8.82 -4.81 3.92
N LEU A 342 8.01 -4.69 2.86
CA LEU A 342 6.92 -5.62 2.58
C LEU A 342 7.43 -7.04 2.25
N LEU A 343 8.57 -7.16 1.56
CA LEU A 343 9.23 -8.44 1.26
C LEU A 343 9.78 -9.16 2.51
N HIS A 344 10.04 -8.42 3.59
CA HIS A 344 10.58 -8.95 4.84
C HIS A 344 9.50 -9.49 5.81
N HIS A 345 8.21 -9.19 5.57
CA HIS A 345 7.13 -9.80 6.34
C HIS A 345 7.01 -11.30 6.06
N SER A 346 6.90 -12.11 7.12
CA SER A 346 6.64 -13.55 7.06
C SER A 346 5.42 -13.90 7.94
N PRO A 347 4.41 -14.64 7.43
CA PRO A 347 4.33 -15.18 6.07
C PRO A 347 4.23 -14.07 5.01
N CYS A 348 4.70 -14.37 3.80
CA CYS A 348 4.76 -13.40 2.72
C CYS A 348 3.39 -12.76 2.45
N VAL A 349 3.35 -11.42 2.46
CA VAL A 349 2.11 -10.65 2.22
C VAL A 349 1.75 -10.61 0.72
N ILE A 350 2.77 -10.69 -0.14
CA ILE A 350 2.62 -10.64 -1.59
C ILE A 350 2.54 -12.07 -2.12
N SER A 351 1.40 -12.47 -2.70
CA SER A 351 1.30 -13.77 -3.36
C SER A 351 2.07 -13.81 -4.68
N SER A 352 2.44 -15.01 -5.13
CA SER A 352 3.09 -15.22 -6.44
C SER A 352 2.34 -14.56 -7.59
N HIS A 353 1.01 -14.71 -7.63
CA HIS A 353 0.18 -14.05 -8.64
C HIS A 353 0.30 -12.51 -8.57
N ARG A 354 0.28 -11.93 -7.36
CA ARG A 354 0.43 -10.47 -7.20
C ARG A 354 1.80 -10.01 -7.68
N LEU A 355 2.86 -10.73 -7.34
CA LEU A 355 4.22 -10.37 -7.75
C LEU A 355 4.38 -10.43 -9.28
N ILE A 356 3.84 -11.47 -9.92
CA ILE A 356 3.82 -11.57 -11.39
C ILE A 356 3.04 -10.39 -12.03
N GLN A 357 1.95 -9.93 -11.41
CA GLN A 357 1.24 -8.74 -11.88
C GLN A 357 2.11 -7.48 -11.81
N LEU A 358 2.87 -7.29 -10.72
CA LEU A 358 3.80 -6.16 -10.56
C LEU A 358 4.89 -6.21 -11.64
N MET A 359 5.48 -7.38 -11.86
CA MET A 359 6.52 -7.57 -12.90
C MET A 359 5.97 -7.26 -14.30
N ALA A 360 4.76 -7.73 -14.62
CA ALA A 360 4.13 -7.43 -15.91
C ALA A 360 3.81 -5.93 -16.09
N ILE A 361 3.43 -5.23 -15.02
CA ILE A 361 3.22 -3.77 -15.05
C ILE A 361 4.54 -3.04 -15.29
N ASN A 362 5.63 -3.47 -14.64
CA ASN A 362 6.98 -2.94 -14.88
C ASN A 362 7.40 -3.11 -16.35
N MET A 363 7.27 -4.32 -16.90
CA MET A 363 7.58 -4.60 -18.32
C MET A 363 6.73 -3.75 -19.27
N PHE A 364 5.44 -3.60 -18.97
CA PHE A 364 4.55 -2.75 -19.77
C PHE A 364 4.97 -1.28 -19.74
N ALA A 365 5.39 -0.76 -18.58
CA ALA A 365 5.82 0.62 -18.44
C ALA A 365 7.07 0.91 -19.30
N ILE A 366 8.02 -0.03 -19.32
CA ILE A 366 9.23 0.05 -20.16
C ILE A 366 8.84 0.11 -21.65
N GLU A 367 7.98 -0.80 -22.10
CA GLU A 367 7.50 -0.82 -23.50
C GLU A 367 6.72 0.46 -23.86
N ASN A 368 5.83 0.93 -22.99
CA ASN A 368 4.98 2.09 -23.26
C ASN A 368 5.76 3.42 -23.22
N THR A 369 6.95 3.45 -22.64
CA THR A 369 7.86 4.61 -22.61
C THR A 369 8.92 4.57 -23.70
N ALA A 370 8.94 3.51 -24.52
CA ALA A 370 9.83 3.39 -25.67
C ALA A 370 9.61 4.52 -26.69
N LEU A 371 10.72 4.89 -27.35
CA LEU A 371 10.69 5.79 -28.49
C LEU A 371 9.96 5.10 -29.65
N LYS A 372 9.12 5.85 -30.37
CA LYS A 372 8.33 5.33 -31.50
C LYS A 372 8.97 5.60 -32.86
N ASP A 373 10.17 6.16 -32.85
CA ASP A 373 10.88 6.56 -34.06
C ASP A 373 11.73 5.38 -34.56
N GLU A 374 11.29 4.77 -35.66
CA GLU A 374 11.96 3.63 -36.30
C GLU A 374 13.32 3.99 -36.92
N SER A 375 13.69 5.28 -36.96
CA SER A 375 15.00 5.73 -37.47
C SER A 375 16.12 5.70 -36.42
N LEU A 376 15.78 5.56 -35.14
CA LEU A 376 16.76 5.49 -34.05
C LEU A 376 17.32 4.08 -33.90
N GLU A 377 18.55 3.97 -33.39
CA GLU A 377 19.13 2.67 -33.05
C GLU A 377 18.30 1.99 -31.95
N ASP A 378 18.17 0.66 -32.01
CA ASP A 378 17.37 -0.13 -31.06
C ASP A 378 17.83 0.03 -29.58
N SER A 379 19.06 0.50 -29.35
CA SER A 379 19.62 0.80 -28.02
C SER A 379 19.26 2.18 -27.48
N CYS A 380 18.66 3.06 -28.27
CA CYS A 380 18.28 4.41 -27.83
C CYS A 380 17.09 4.35 -26.87
N ARG A 381 17.31 4.77 -25.61
CA ARG A 381 16.26 4.88 -24.60
C ARG A 381 15.90 6.34 -24.34
N SER A 382 14.62 6.62 -24.18
CA SER A 382 14.18 7.91 -23.65
C SER A 382 14.48 7.99 -22.14
N LEU A 383 14.61 9.20 -21.57
CA LEU A 383 14.78 9.36 -20.13
C LEU A 383 13.66 8.67 -19.32
N LEU A 384 12.42 8.69 -19.83
CA LEU A 384 11.29 8.01 -19.19
C LEU A 384 11.45 6.48 -19.23
N GLN A 385 12.02 5.96 -20.30
CA GLN A 385 12.30 4.54 -20.44
C GLN A 385 13.44 4.12 -19.53
N ASP A 386 14.50 4.92 -19.42
CA ASP A 386 15.60 4.72 -18.46
C ASP A 386 15.05 4.64 -17.02
N TYR A 387 14.17 5.57 -16.63
CA TYR A 387 13.50 5.53 -15.33
C TYR A 387 12.65 4.27 -15.13
N ALA A 388 11.91 3.84 -16.16
CA ALA A 388 11.10 2.64 -16.09
C ALA A 388 11.96 1.36 -15.93
N VAL A 389 13.08 1.27 -16.66
CA VAL A 389 14.03 0.16 -16.58
C VAL A 389 14.72 0.13 -15.23
N GLN A 390 15.28 1.26 -14.77
CA GLN A 390 15.98 1.34 -13.48
C GLN A 390 15.06 0.98 -12.32
N MET A 391 13.83 1.51 -12.28
CA MET A 391 12.84 1.13 -11.26
C MET A 391 12.55 -0.38 -11.28
N GLY A 392 12.39 -0.97 -12.47
CA GLY A 392 12.17 -2.40 -12.62
C GLY A 392 13.35 -3.23 -12.09
N LEU A 393 14.57 -2.82 -12.41
CA LEU A 393 15.80 -3.44 -11.92
C LEU A 393 15.99 -3.28 -10.41
N ASP A 394 15.65 -2.11 -9.84
CA ASP A 394 15.69 -1.86 -8.39
C ASP A 394 14.75 -2.82 -7.65
N MET A 395 13.49 -2.94 -8.11
CA MET A 395 12.54 -3.91 -7.55
C MET A 395 13.04 -5.36 -7.67
N PHE A 396 13.66 -5.70 -8.81
CA PHE A 396 14.26 -7.01 -9.02
C PHE A 396 15.45 -7.27 -8.09
N GLY A 397 16.32 -6.27 -7.86
CA GLY A 397 17.46 -6.37 -6.94
C GLY A 397 17.03 -6.60 -5.49
N LEU A 398 15.99 -5.90 -5.03
CA LEU A 398 15.38 -6.14 -3.71
C LEU A 398 14.81 -7.57 -3.60
N LEU A 399 14.11 -8.02 -4.64
CA LEU A 399 13.55 -9.37 -4.70
C LEU A 399 14.64 -10.45 -4.69
N ALA A 400 15.70 -10.27 -5.48
CA ALA A 400 16.85 -11.18 -5.53
C ALA A 400 17.56 -11.26 -4.17
N THR A 401 17.75 -10.10 -3.51
CA THR A 401 18.33 -10.02 -2.16
C THR A 401 17.50 -10.81 -1.16
N ARG A 402 16.18 -10.60 -1.14
CA ARG A 402 15.29 -11.31 -0.21
C ARG A 402 15.28 -12.82 -0.47
N CYS A 403 15.18 -13.24 -1.74
CA CYS A 403 15.24 -14.64 -2.12
C CYS A 403 16.57 -15.28 -1.68
N SER A 404 17.69 -14.57 -1.82
CA SER A 404 19.00 -15.06 -1.40
C SER A 404 19.06 -15.31 0.13
N GLN A 405 18.58 -14.36 0.93
CA GLN A 405 18.50 -14.49 2.39
C GLN A 405 17.59 -15.65 2.84
N LEU A 406 16.42 -15.79 2.21
CA LEU A 406 15.49 -16.88 2.50
C LEU A 406 16.08 -18.23 2.14
N MET A 407 16.76 -18.33 0.99
CA MET A 407 17.43 -19.56 0.58
C MET A 407 18.56 -19.95 1.53
N ALA A 408 19.40 -18.99 1.93
CA ALA A 408 20.48 -19.22 2.89
C ALA A 408 19.95 -19.75 4.24
N THR A 409 18.80 -19.25 4.69
CA THR A 409 18.13 -19.73 5.91
C THR A 409 17.52 -21.13 5.70
N HIS A 410 16.87 -21.36 4.55
CA HIS A 410 16.24 -22.64 4.21
C HIS A 410 17.22 -23.79 4.10
N LEU A 411 18.39 -23.57 3.49
CA LEU A 411 19.45 -24.57 3.35
C LEU A 411 20.00 -25.06 4.71
N GLN A 412 19.84 -24.28 5.77
CA GLN A 412 20.22 -24.64 7.14
C GLN A 412 19.06 -25.25 7.95
N SER A 413 17.85 -25.28 7.39
CA SER A 413 16.65 -25.78 8.06
C SER A 413 16.56 -27.31 8.03
N SER A 414 15.73 -27.87 8.91
CA SER A 414 15.43 -29.31 8.91
C SER A 414 14.56 -29.77 7.72
N GLU A 415 13.96 -28.84 6.98
CA GLU A 415 13.11 -29.15 5.82
C GLU A 415 13.93 -29.45 4.56
N TYR A 416 15.17 -28.97 4.49
CA TYR A 416 16.11 -29.27 3.42
C TYR A 416 16.86 -30.59 3.70
N PRO A 417 17.04 -31.50 2.71
CA PRO A 417 16.75 -31.36 1.28
C PRO A 417 15.39 -31.92 0.84
N ALA A 418 14.49 -32.25 1.77
CA ALA A 418 13.18 -32.82 1.41
C ALA A 418 12.31 -31.84 0.59
N SER A 419 12.37 -30.54 0.92
CA SER A 419 11.86 -29.45 0.09
C SER A 419 13.00 -28.59 -0.44
N LEU A 420 12.92 -28.19 -1.73
CA LEU A 420 13.91 -27.31 -2.35
C LEU A 420 13.74 -25.84 -1.94
N MET A 421 12.54 -25.44 -1.52
CA MET A 421 12.17 -24.07 -1.19
C MET A 421 11.20 -24.06 0.01
N ASN A 422 11.19 -22.97 0.78
CA ASN A 422 10.16 -22.74 1.80
C ASN A 422 8.94 -22.01 1.21
N GLU A 423 7.87 -21.87 2.01
CA GLU A 423 6.61 -21.25 1.55
C GLU A 423 6.80 -19.82 1.01
N ASP A 424 7.65 -19.01 1.65
CA ASP A 424 7.92 -17.63 1.21
C ASP A 424 8.66 -17.61 -0.14
N LEU A 425 9.64 -18.50 -0.35
CA LEU A 425 10.32 -18.67 -1.64
C LEU A 425 9.37 -19.12 -2.75
N HIS A 426 8.39 -19.99 -2.45
CA HIS A 426 7.35 -20.38 -3.41
C HIS A 426 6.48 -19.21 -3.85
N GLN A 427 6.30 -18.19 -3.01
CA GLN A 427 5.60 -16.96 -3.41
C GLN A 427 6.47 -16.04 -4.27
N LEU A 428 7.78 -15.93 -3.99
CA LEU A 428 8.65 -14.94 -4.61
C LEU A 428 9.31 -15.40 -5.92
N THR A 429 9.71 -16.66 -6.01
CA THR A 429 10.48 -17.18 -7.16
C THR A 429 9.75 -17.14 -8.51
N PRO A 430 8.41 -17.29 -8.61
CA PRO A 430 7.73 -17.17 -9.91
C PRO A 430 7.84 -15.77 -10.52
N GLY A 431 7.77 -14.72 -9.69
CA GLY A 431 7.94 -13.34 -10.14
C GLY A 431 9.38 -13.05 -10.56
N LEU A 432 10.34 -13.57 -9.80
CA LEU A 432 11.76 -13.48 -10.11
C LEU A 432 12.08 -14.14 -11.46
N LYS A 433 11.58 -15.36 -11.69
CA LYS A 433 11.76 -16.10 -12.95
C LYS A 433 11.18 -15.36 -14.15
N VAL A 434 9.98 -14.79 -14.02
CA VAL A 434 9.36 -14.02 -15.10
C VAL A 434 10.20 -12.80 -15.47
N TRP A 435 10.80 -12.13 -14.48
CA TRP A 435 11.69 -10.99 -14.74
C TRP A 435 13.00 -11.42 -15.43
N THR A 436 13.63 -12.52 -15.00
CA THR A 436 14.85 -13.03 -15.64
C THR A 436 14.60 -13.45 -17.09
N ASP A 437 13.45 -14.07 -17.38
CA ASP A 437 13.04 -14.41 -18.74
C ASP A 437 12.88 -13.16 -19.61
N TRP A 438 12.25 -12.11 -19.09
CA TRP A 438 12.14 -10.83 -19.80
C TRP A 438 13.51 -10.22 -20.10
N MET A 439 14.42 -10.24 -19.11
CA MET A 439 15.78 -9.71 -19.28
C MET A 439 16.51 -10.45 -20.41
N MET A 440 16.46 -11.78 -20.45
CA MET A 440 17.09 -12.58 -21.53
C MET A 440 16.54 -12.25 -22.92
N CYS A 441 15.30 -11.78 -23.03
CA CYS A 441 14.67 -11.44 -24.30
C CYS A 441 14.94 -10.01 -24.77
N HIS A 442 15.31 -9.10 -23.86
CA HIS A 442 15.38 -7.66 -24.12
C HIS A 442 16.69 -7.04 -23.64
N SER A 443 17.82 -7.69 -23.93
CA SER A 443 19.15 -7.22 -23.51
C SER A 443 19.41 -5.75 -23.83
N GLY A 444 19.03 -5.28 -25.02
CA GLY A 444 19.22 -3.89 -25.43
C GLY A 444 18.49 -2.86 -24.57
N LEU A 445 17.50 -3.27 -23.76
CA LEU A 445 16.77 -2.36 -22.87
C LEU A 445 17.46 -2.12 -21.53
N TRP A 446 18.37 -3.00 -21.11
CA TRP A 446 19.04 -2.92 -19.81
C TRP A 446 20.57 -3.08 -19.87
N ASN A 447 21.12 -3.42 -21.03
CA ASN A 447 22.55 -3.50 -21.31
C ASN A 447 22.91 -2.54 -22.47
N PRO A 448 23.66 -1.45 -22.23
CA PRO A 448 24.31 -1.08 -20.97
C PRO A 448 23.30 -0.66 -19.89
N ALA A 449 23.75 -0.72 -18.63
CA ALA A 449 22.94 -0.36 -17.47
C ALA A 449 22.26 1.02 -17.66
N PRO A 450 21.00 1.20 -17.24
CA PRO A 450 20.34 2.50 -17.28
C PRO A 450 21.04 3.53 -16.40
N THR A 451 20.78 4.81 -16.67
CA THR A 451 21.32 5.90 -15.87
C THR A 451 20.80 5.78 -14.43
N PRO A 452 21.69 5.73 -13.42
CA PRO A 452 21.29 5.54 -12.03
C PRO A 452 20.46 6.72 -11.53
N ARG A 453 19.59 6.45 -10.56
CA ARG A 453 18.85 7.52 -9.87
C ARG A 453 19.85 8.41 -9.09
N PRO A 454 19.50 9.69 -8.89
CA PRO A 454 20.27 10.57 -8.01
C PRO A 454 20.51 9.91 -6.63
N PRO A 455 21.76 9.91 -6.12
CA PRO A 455 22.15 9.13 -4.93
C PRO A 455 21.56 9.67 -3.62
N ASP A 456 21.01 10.88 -3.65
CA ASP A 456 20.35 11.57 -2.55
C ASP A 456 18.94 11.03 -2.24
N VAL A 457 18.38 10.17 -3.09
CA VAL A 457 17.04 9.61 -2.92
C VAL A 457 17.13 8.08 -2.85
N GLY A 458 16.92 7.49 -1.65
CA GLY A 458 17.28 6.10 -1.31
C GLY A 458 16.59 4.95 -2.08
N PRO A 459 16.59 3.72 -1.56
CA PRO A 459 17.81 2.97 -1.20
C PRO A 459 18.73 2.79 -2.43
N LEU A 460 20.04 2.73 -2.20
CA LEU A 460 21.04 2.38 -3.22
C LEU A 460 21.01 0.88 -3.45
N ILE A 461 20.56 0.46 -4.63
CA ILE A 461 20.42 -0.94 -5.02
C ILE A 461 21.39 -1.21 -6.17
N ASP A 462 22.27 -2.20 -6.00
CA ASP A 462 23.08 -2.75 -7.09
C ASP A 462 22.44 -4.06 -7.56
N PRO A 463 21.59 -4.03 -8.60
CA PRO A 463 20.88 -5.23 -9.04
C PRO A 463 21.83 -6.33 -9.52
N TRP A 464 23.03 -5.98 -9.99
CA TRP A 464 24.00 -6.94 -10.51
C TRP A 464 24.69 -7.68 -9.37
N LYS A 465 25.09 -6.96 -8.31
CA LYS A 465 25.59 -7.59 -7.08
C LYS A 465 24.53 -8.48 -6.43
N CYS A 466 23.30 -7.97 -6.29
CA CYS A 466 22.18 -8.75 -5.76
C CYS A 466 21.95 -10.04 -6.56
N THR A 467 22.07 -9.97 -7.88
CA THR A 467 21.96 -11.14 -8.77
C THR A 467 23.11 -12.11 -8.60
N ALA A 468 24.35 -11.64 -8.49
CA ALA A 468 25.52 -12.49 -8.24
C ALA A 468 25.37 -13.26 -6.93
N ASP A 469 24.95 -12.59 -5.85
CA ASP A 469 24.72 -13.20 -4.54
C ASP A 469 23.62 -14.26 -4.59
N LEU A 470 22.53 -13.98 -5.33
CA LEU A 470 21.49 -14.97 -5.59
C LEU A 470 22.04 -16.18 -6.37
N CYS A 471 22.78 -15.97 -7.46
CA CYS A 471 23.33 -17.06 -8.25
C CYS A 471 24.29 -17.94 -7.43
N ASN A 472 25.04 -17.34 -6.52
CA ASN A 472 25.94 -18.05 -5.61
C ASN A 472 25.17 -18.97 -4.66
N ILE A 473 24.11 -18.49 -4.00
CA ILE A 473 23.35 -19.32 -3.05
C ILE A 473 22.52 -20.40 -3.76
N LEU A 474 22.00 -20.12 -4.96
CA LEU A 474 21.21 -21.10 -5.72
C LEU A 474 22.05 -22.28 -6.22
N LYS A 475 23.36 -22.09 -6.42
CA LYS A 475 24.29 -23.18 -6.79
C LYS A 475 24.44 -24.24 -5.70
N ASP A 476 24.19 -23.89 -4.44
CA ASP A 476 24.31 -24.80 -3.30
C ASP A 476 23.08 -25.71 -3.12
N VAL A 477 22.01 -25.50 -3.91
CA VAL A 477 20.79 -26.30 -3.87
C VAL A 477 20.99 -27.62 -4.64
N ASP A 478 20.89 -28.76 -3.94
CA ASP A 478 21.03 -30.08 -4.56
C ASP A 478 19.76 -30.49 -5.34
N THR A 479 19.86 -30.45 -6.66
CA THR A 479 18.82 -30.91 -7.60
C THR A 479 19.18 -32.22 -8.29
N SER A 480 20.28 -32.88 -7.91
CA SER A 480 20.84 -34.04 -8.62
C SER A 480 19.92 -35.27 -8.67
N HIS A 481 19.01 -35.37 -7.70
CA HIS A 481 18.01 -36.42 -7.60
C HIS A 481 16.82 -36.25 -8.55
N ILE A 482 16.69 -35.08 -9.20
CA ILE A 482 15.58 -34.73 -10.10
C ILE A 482 16.11 -34.67 -11.53
N LYS A 483 15.65 -35.59 -12.38
CA LYS A 483 16.05 -35.64 -13.79
C LYS A 483 14.99 -34.98 -14.67
N LEU A 484 15.38 -33.85 -15.25
CA LEU A 484 14.58 -33.10 -16.23
C LEU A 484 14.88 -33.58 -17.65
N TYR A 485 13.84 -33.77 -18.47
CA TYR A 485 13.95 -34.23 -19.86
C TYR A 485 13.35 -33.20 -20.83
N ARG A 486 14.00 -32.97 -21.97
CA ARG A 486 13.51 -32.06 -23.03
C ARG A 486 12.51 -32.70 -24.00
N HIS A 487 12.41 -34.02 -24.00
CA HIS A 487 11.52 -34.78 -24.85
C HIS A 487 10.65 -35.71 -24.02
N LYS A 488 9.41 -35.92 -24.47
CA LYS A 488 8.48 -36.83 -23.81
C LYS A 488 9.02 -38.26 -23.84
N LYS A 489 9.08 -38.90 -22.68
CA LYS A 489 9.48 -40.31 -22.49
C LYS A 489 8.32 -41.09 -21.86
N GLU A 490 8.39 -42.42 -21.92
CA GLU A 490 7.46 -43.29 -21.18
C GLU A 490 7.53 -43.00 -19.68
N ASN A 491 6.38 -43.00 -19.00
CA ASN A 491 6.24 -42.70 -17.57
C ASN A 491 6.78 -41.32 -17.14
N CYS A 492 6.76 -40.34 -18.05
CA CYS A 492 7.07 -38.96 -17.73
C CYS A 492 5.89 -38.02 -17.96
N ASP A 493 5.69 -37.11 -17.02
CA ASP A 493 4.69 -36.04 -17.07
C ASP A 493 5.34 -34.72 -17.48
N ALA A 494 4.56 -33.87 -18.15
CA ALA A 494 4.99 -32.52 -18.49
C ALA A 494 5.04 -31.63 -17.24
N ILE A 495 6.08 -30.81 -17.14
CA ILE A 495 6.22 -29.78 -16.12
C ILE A 495 5.69 -28.47 -16.71
N ILE A 496 4.69 -27.89 -16.07
CA ILE A 496 4.09 -26.62 -16.49
C ILE A 496 4.22 -25.64 -15.34
N LEU A 497 4.85 -24.50 -15.63
CA LEU A 497 4.98 -23.37 -14.74
C LEU A 497 3.74 -22.47 -14.87
N ASN A 498 3.13 -22.15 -13.73
CA ASN A 498 1.90 -21.36 -13.72
C ASN A 498 2.12 -19.93 -14.20
N GLU A 499 3.30 -19.38 -13.91
CA GLU A 499 3.75 -18.07 -14.33
C GLU A 499 3.84 -17.93 -15.86
N ASP A 500 4.23 -18.99 -16.58
CA ASP A 500 4.30 -19.00 -18.04
C ASP A 500 2.90 -18.96 -18.66
N ASN A 501 1.97 -19.72 -18.08
CA ASN A 501 0.56 -19.67 -18.46
C ASN A 501 -0.05 -18.28 -18.19
N LEU A 502 0.33 -17.63 -17.08
CA LEU A 502 -0.14 -16.28 -16.77
C LEU A 502 0.38 -15.23 -17.74
N MET A 503 1.63 -15.35 -18.21
CA MET A 503 2.27 -14.45 -19.17
C MET A 503 1.97 -14.78 -20.63
N ALA A 504 1.29 -15.90 -20.90
CA ALA A 504 0.90 -16.26 -22.25
C ALA A 504 0.20 -15.09 -22.98
N GLY A 505 0.60 -14.85 -24.24
CA GLY A 505 0.05 -13.79 -25.08
C GLY A 505 0.42 -12.35 -24.69
N PHE A 506 1.21 -12.15 -23.63
CA PHE A 506 1.78 -10.84 -23.28
C PHE A 506 2.96 -10.54 -24.21
N VAL A 507 2.84 -9.46 -25.00
CA VAL A 507 3.78 -9.08 -26.07
C VAL A 507 5.23 -8.98 -25.57
N PRO A 508 5.52 -8.31 -24.44
CA PRO A 508 6.87 -8.26 -23.88
C PRO A 508 7.46 -9.62 -23.46
N MET A 509 6.72 -10.72 -23.54
CA MET A 509 7.21 -12.06 -23.22
C MET A 509 7.14 -13.02 -24.41
N LEU A 510 6.80 -12.55 -25.62
CA LEU A 510 6.67 -13.41 -26.80
C LEU A 510 8.01 -14.00 -27.26
N GLY A 511 9.13 -13.34 -26.96
CA GLY A 511 10.48 -13.82 -27.26
C GLY A 511 11.00 -14.89 -26.29
N ALA A 512 10.32 -15.11 -25.16
CA ALA A 512 10.79 -16.05 -24.14
C ALA A 512 10.69 -17.50 -24.65
N PRO A 513 11.74 -18.31 -24.47
CA PRO A 513 11.76 -19.69 -24.98
C PRO A 513 10.76 -20.56 -24.20
N VAL A 514 9.70 -21.00 -24.88
CA VAL A 514 8.73 -21.96 -24.34
C VAL A 514 9.20 -23.38 -24.68
N GLU A 515 10.15 -23.88 -23.90
CA GLU A 515 10.65 -25.24 -24.04
C GLU A 515 9.81 -26.22 -23.21
N SER A 516 9.41 -27.34 -23.81
CA SER A 516 8.74 -28.40 -23.08
C SER A 516 9.73 -29.15 -22.20
N CYS A 517 9.38 -29.32 -20.92
CA CYS A 517 10.16 -30.07 -19.96
C CYS A 517 9.31 -31.18 -19.32
N PHE A 518 9.93 -32.32 -19.05
CA PHE A 518 9.27 -33.51 -18.51
C PHE A 518 10.04 -34.09 -17.33
N VAL A 519 9.32 -34.68 -16.39
CA VAL A 519 9.88 -35.39 -15.22
C VAL A 519 9.22 -36.76 -15.11
N HIS A 520 9.91 -37.73 -14.50
CA HIS A 520 9.31 -39.04 -14.22
C HIS A 520 8.08 -38.89 -13.31
N SER A 521 6.99 -39.62 -13.59
CA SER A 521 5.69 -39.48 -12.92
C SER A 521 5.69 -39.78 -11.41
N THR A 522 6.78 -40.33 -10.87
CA THR A 522 6.93 -40.57 -9.42
C THR A 522 7.45 -39.35 -8.66
N VAL A 523 7.96 -38.33 -9.36
CA VAL A 523 8.48 -37.11 -8.73
C VAL A 523 7.30 -36.19 -8.41
N ASP A 524 7.34 -35.58 -7.23
CA ASP A 524 6.35 -34.59 -6.85
C ASP A 524 6.35 -33.39 -7.83
N LYS A 525 5.15 -32.94 -8.22
CA LYS A 525 5.00 -31.91 -9.25
C LYS A 525 5.47 -30.53 -8.78
N GLU A 526 5.36 -30.22 -7.50
CA GLU A 526 5.83 -28.94 -6.94
C GLU A 526 7.36 -28.91 -6.92
N ILE A 527 7.98 -29.98 -6.40
CA ILE A 527 9.45 -30.16 -6.42
C ILE A 527 9.99 -30.10 -7.86
N ALA A 528 9.31 -30.73 -8.82
CA ALA A 528 9.71 -30.67 -10.22
C ALA A 528 9.63 -29.25 -10.83
N ARG A 529 8.64 -28.44 -10.43
CA ARG A 529 8.54 -27.04 -10.85
C ARG A 529 9.66 -26.19 -10.24
N ASP A 530 9.98 -26.42 -8.97
CA ASP A 530 11.07 -25.71 -8.29
C ASP A 530 12.42 -26.03 -8.92
N ALA A 531 12.69 -27.31 -9.18
CA ALA A 531 13.89 -27.72 -9.90
C ALA A 531 14.00 -27.07 -11.29
N LEU A 532 12.88 -26.97 -12.02
CA LEU A 532 12.85 -26.28 -13.31
C LEU A 532 13.14 -24.79 -13.16
N ARG A 533 12.61 -24.11 -12.12
CA ARG A 533 12.94 -22.69 -11.84
C ARG A 533 14.42 -22.50 -11.55
N LEU A 534 15.00 -23.36 -10.72
CA LEU A 534 16.44 -23.34 -10.38
C LEU A 534 17.31 -23.52 -11.63
N GLU A 535 16.93 -24.44 -12.52
CA GLU A 535 17.60 -24.61 -13.82
C GLU A 535 17.52 -23.33 -14.67
N LYS A 536 16.36 -22.67 -14.72
CA LYS A 536 16.19 -21.39 -15.44
C LYS A 536 17.04 -20.27 -14.85
N PHE A 537 17.19 -20.18 -13.52
CA PHE A 537 18.10 -19.23 -12.89
C PHE A 537 19.57 -19.54 -13.22
N GLY A 538 19.96 -20.81 -13.27
CA GLY A 538 21.28 -21.23 -13.74
C GLY A 538 21.57 -20.76 -15.17
N LEU A 539 20.62 -20.98 -16.09
CA LEU A 539 20.73 -20.50 -17.47
C LEU A 539 20.85 -18.98 -17.56
N PHE A 540 20.09 -18.24 -16.74
CA PHE A 540 20.20 -16.79 -16.65
C PHE A 540 21.58 -16.34 -16.15
N SER A 541 22.16 -17.08 -15.19
CA SER A 541 23.52 -16.82 -14.67
C SER A 541 24.56 -16.93 -15.79
N ASP A 542 24.49 -18.01 -16.56
CA ASP A 542 25.39 -18.26 -17.69
C ASP A 542 25.18 -17.23 -18.81
N TYR A 543 23.94 -16.82 -19.05
CA TYR A 543 23.61 -15.76 -20.00
C TYR A 543 24.24 -14.42 -19.60
N LEU A 544 24.18 -14.01 -18.33
CA LEU A 544 24.79 -12.76 -17.86
C LEU A 544 26.32 -12.77 -17.92
N CYS A 545 26.95 -13.94 -17.84
CA CYS A 545 28.38 -14.11 -18.05
C CYS A 545 28.78 -14.13 -19.53
N GLY A 546 27.88 -14.59 -20.41
CA GLY A 546 28.14 -14.75 -21.84
C GLY A 546 27.68 -13.58 -22.72
N ILE A 547 26.85 -12.68 -22.21
CA ILE A 547 26.38 -11.49 -22.93
C ILE A 547 27.51 -10.47 -23.13
N GLU A 548 27.42 -9.65 -24.18
CA GLU A 548 28.39 -8.59 -24.47
C GLU A 548 27.73 -7.18 -24.37
N PRO A 549 28.27 -6.26 -23.55
CA PRO A 549 29.29 -6.50 -22.53
C PRO A 549 28.73 -7.37 -21.39
N PRO A 550 29.56 -8.20 -20.74
CA PRO A 550 29.12 -9.11 -19.68
C PRO A 550 28.82 -8.32 -18.39
N MET A 551 27.74 -8.70 -17.70
CA MET A 551 27.33 -8.04 -16.44
C MET A 551 27.87 -8.78 -15.21
N LEU A 552 28.03 -10.11 -15.33
CA LEU A 552 28.58 -10.96 -14.27
C LEU A 552 29.83 -11.68 -14.78
N SER A 553 30.72 -12.02 -13.86
CA SER A 553 31.85 -12.92 -14.11
C SER A 553 31.86 -14.03 -13.08
N TYR A 554 32.42 -15.19 -13.45
CA TYR A 554 32.57 -16.34 -12.57
C TYR A 554 34.04 -16.56 -12.21
N ASN A 555 34.38 -16.44 -10.93
CA ASN A 555 35.71 -16.75 -10.42
C ASN A 555 35.84 -18.27 -10.23
N VAL A 556 36.70 -18.89 -11.03
CA VAL A 556 36.92 -20.35 -11.01
C VAL A 556 37.61 -20.82 -9.72
N GLU A 557 38.43 -19.97 -9.09
CA GLU A 557 39.18 -20.31 -7.86
C GLU A 557 38.26 -20.29 -6.64
N THR A 558 37.49 -19.21 -6.47
CA THR A 558 36.54 -19.07 -5.35
C THR A 558 35.22 -19.78 -5.61
N LYS A 559 34.98 -20.21 -6.85
CA LYS A 559 33.73 -20.79 -7.34
C LYS A 559 32.51 -19.88 -7.18
N GLN A 560 32.71 -18.56 -7.22
CA GLN A 560 31.67 -17.55 -7.00
C GLN A 560 31.48 -16.62 -8.19
N TYR A 561 30.25 -16.22 -8.44
CA TYR A 561 29.88 -15.10 -9.30
C TYR A 561 30.15 -13.77 -8.60
N TYR A 562 30.52 -12.76 -9.38
CA TYR A 562 30.65 -11.38 -8.95
C TYR A 562 30.22 -10.42 -10.07
N SER A 563 29.76 -9.23 -9.68
CA SER A 563 29.39 -8.18 -10.62
C SER A 563 30.62 -7.57 -11.28
N ILE A 564 30.54 -7.35 -12.59
CA ILE A 564 31.50 -6.58 -13.39
C ILE A 564 30.82 -5.46 -14.17
N ALA A 565 29.53 -5.20 -13.86
CA ALA A 565 28.80 -4.10 -14.45
C ALA A 565 29.54 -2.77 -14.18
N PRO A 566 29.53 -1.81 -15.12
CA PRO A 566 30.20 -0.53 -14.94
C PRO A 566 29.72 0.13 -13.64
N VAL A 567 30.65 0.39 -12.72
CA VAL A 567 30.34 1.16 -11.52
C VAL A 567 30.14 2.59 -12.00
N THR A 568 28.91 3.10 -11.91
CA THR A 568 28.65 4.54 -12.02
C THR A 568 29.18 5.23 -10.78
N GLU A 569 30.51 5.35 -10.70
CA GLU A 569 31.13 6.35 -9.84
C GLU A 569 30.72 7.71 -10.40
N GLY A 570 30.13 8.56 -9.55
CA GLY A 570 29.98 9.97 -9.84
C GLY A 570 31.38 10.55 -9.96
N GLU A 571 31.95 10.51 -11.16
CA GLU A 571 33.20 11.18 -11.44
C GLU A 571 32.98 12.67 -11.24
N ASN A 572 33.61 13.18 -10.17
CA ASN A 572 34.06 14.55 -10.06
C ASN A 572 35.02 14.83 -11.22
N GLU A 573 34.51 14.92 -12.45
CA GLU A 573 35.21 15.65 -13.50
C GLU A 573 34.92 17.13 -13.25
N SER A 574 35.91 17.79 -12.67
CA SER A 574 36.07 19.24 -12.70
C SER A 574 36.13 19.68 -14.16
N VAL A 575 34.97 19.93 -14.77
CA VAL A 575 34.89 20.66 -16.02
C VAL A 575 34.95 22.14 -15.67
N ASP A 576 36.15 22.70 -15.85
CA ASP A 576 36.38 24.13 -15.95
C ASP A 576 35.51 24.70 -17.08
N GLU A 577 34.38 25.31 -16.73
CA GLU A 577 33.69 26.26 -17.60
C GLU A 577 33.82 27.67 -17.01
N GLN A 578 34.91 28.33 -17.42
CA GLN A 578 34.90 29.79 -17.56
C GLN A 578 33.86 30.17 -18.61
N ASN A 579 32.78 30.85 -18.19
CA ASN A 579 32.20 31.94 -18.97
C ASN A 579 31.34 32.85 -18.08
N ASP A 580 32.01 33.93 -17.67
CA ASP A 580 31.55 35.30 -17.46
C ASP A 580 30.14 35.64 -17.96
N TYR A 581 29.22 36.01 -17.07
CA TYR A 581 28.22 37.07 -17.30
C TYR A 581 27.73 37.65 -15.96
N SER A 582 27.61 38.98 -15.94
CA SER A 582 27.48 39.86 -14.76
C SER A 582 26.14 39.79 -14.03
N GLU A 583 26.23 39.97 -12.71
CA GLU A 583 25.15 40.32 -11.79
C GLU A 583 24.39 41.59 -12.20
N SER A 584 23.06 41.53 -12.15
CA SER A 584 22.22 42.67 -11.75
C SER A 584 20.88 42.15 -11.21
N GLU A 585 20.73 42.20 -9.89
CA GLU A 585 19.44 42.07 -9.19
C GLU A 585 18.58 43.31 -9.47
N ASP A 586 17.29 43.12 -9.78
CA ASP A 586 16.25 44.07 -9.41
C ASP A 586 14.89 43.36 -9.33
N VAL A 587 14.27 43.51 -8.15
CA VAL A 587 13.01 42.92 -7.73
C VAL A 587 11.87 43.87 -8.10
N ILE A 588 10.98 43.46 -9.00
CA ILE A 588 9.74 44.18 -9.31
C ILE A 588 8.56 43.40 -8.73
N VAL A 589 7.94 44.01 -7.72
CA VAL A 589 6.64 43.65 -7.16
C VAL A 589 5.57 44.34 -8.01
N GLU A 590 4.81 43.57 -8.78
CA GLU A 590 3.56 44.05 -9.37
C GLU A 590 2.33 43.38 -8.75
N SER A 591 1.37 44.26 -8.51
CA SER A 591 0.13 44.17 -7.76
C SER A 591 -0.91 43.24 -8.37
N GLU A 592 -1.60 42.49 -7.51
CA GLU A 592 -2.84 41.79 -7.81
C GLU A 592 -4.01 42.79 -7.98
N GLU A 593 -4.68 42.70 -9.13
CA GLU A 593 -5.94 43.39 -9.43
C GLU A 593 -7.12 42.67 -8.76
N GLU A 594 -7.92 43.40 -7.97
CA GLU A 594 -9.21 42.93 -7.45
C GLU A 594 -10.32 43.15 -8.50
N ILE A 595 -10.99 42.06 -8.88
CA ILE A 595 -12.18 42.05 -9.74
C ILE A 595 -13.43 42.46 -8.94
N GLU A 596 -14.12 43.49 -9.41
CA GLU A 596 -15.43 43.93 -8.93
C GLU A 596 -16.54 42.91 -9.25
N VAL A 597 -17.35 42.56 -8.24
CA VAL A 597 -18.65 41.92 -8.43
C VAL A 597 -19.75 42.89 -7.96
N ILE A 598 -20.64 43.20 -8.90
CA ILE A 598 -21.83 44.05 -8.74
C ILE A 598 -22.96 43.24 -8.07
N SER A 599 -23.53 43.74 -6.98
CA SER A 599 -24.98 44.00 -6.81
C SER A 599 -25.42 44.09 -5.34
N GLY A 600 -26.28 45.08 -5.06
CA GLY A 600 -27.26 45.07 -3.96
C GLY A 600 -26.82 45.68 -2.62
N ASP A 601 -27.38 46.86 -2.31
CA ASP A 601 -27.37 47.58 -1.01
C ASP A 601 -26.09 48.31 -0.56
N GLU A 602 -25.88 49.51 -1.13
CA GLU A 602 -24.84 50.46 -0.71
C GLU A 602 -24.93 50.87 0.77
N ASP A 603 -26.11 50.88 1.37
CA ASP A 603 -26.30 51.29 2.77
C ASP A 603 -25.90 50.19 3.77
N HIS A 604 -26.07 48.92 3.42
CA HIS A 604 -25.63 47.80 4.27
C HIS A 604 -24.10 47.65 4.24
N VAL A 605 -23.47 47.84 3.07
CA VAL A 605 -22.00 47.81 2.94
C VAL A 605 -21.35 48.97 3.70
N ARG A 606 -21.95 50.16 3.70
CA ARG A 606 -21.47 51.31 4.51
C ARG A 606 -21.60 51.04 6.01
N HIS A 607 -22.73 50.51 6.47
CA HIS A 607 -22.91 50.15 7.87
C HIS A 607 -21.94 49.04 8.32
N LEU A 608 -21.68 48.06 7.46
CA LEU A 608 -20.71 46.98 7.71
C LEU A 608 -19.26 47.47 7.66
N LYS A 609 -18.91 48.44 6.80
CA LYS A 609 -17.58 49.07 6.80
C LYS A 609 -17.34 49.89 8.06
N VAL A 610 -18.32 50.67 8.51
CA VAL A 610 -18.23 51.42 9.79
C VAL A 610 -18.17 50.46 10.98
N LYS A 611 -18.96 49.37 10.96
CA LYS A 611 -18.90 48.33 12.01
C LYS A 611 -17.57 47.56 11.99
N ARG A 612 -16.99 47.29 10.82
CA ARG A 612 -15.65 46.67 10.65
C ARG A 612 -14.54 47.59 11.14
N GLU A 613 -14.61 48.89 10.83
CA GLU A 613 -13.69 49.91 11.35
C GLU A 613 -13.79 50.04 12.87
N HIS A 614 -15.02 50.07 13.42
CA HIS A 614 -15.25 50.18 14.85
C HIS A 614 -14.83 48.91 15.60
N LEU A 615 -15.04 47.73 15.02
CA LEU A 615 -14.55 46.45 15.54
C LEU A 615 -13.03 46.34 15.39
N LYS A 616 -12.42 46.79 14.29
CA LYS A 616 -10.96 46.87 14.14
C LYS A 616 -10.36 47.80 15.18
N LYS A 617 -11.01 48.93 15.48
CA LYS A 617 -10.56 49.88 16.50
C LYS A 617 -10.72 49.30 17.91
N LYS A 618 -11.82 48.63 18.21
CA LYS A 618 -12.01 47.88 19.47
C LYS A 618 -11.03 46.72 19.64
N VAL A 619 -10.74 45.98 18.57
CA VAL A 619 -9.73 44.91 18.56
C VAL A 619 -8.36 45.51 18.75
N LYS A 620 -8.04 46.64 18.11
CA LYS A 620 -6.76 47.36 18.26
C LYS A 620 -6.60 47.97 19.66
N GLU A 621 -7.68 48.43 20.27
CA GLU A 621 -7.70 48.92 21.66
C GLU A 621 -7.63 47.76 22.66
N GLN A 622 -8.29 46.62 22.38
CA GLN A 622 -8.17 45.41 23.19
C GLN A 622 -6.80 44.76 23.06
N THR A 623 -6.19 44.72 21.88
CA THR A 623 -4.79 44.26 21.72
C THR A 623 -3.85 45.25 22.38
N LYS A 624 -4.04 46.56 22.26
CA LYS A 624 -3.19 47.54 22.95
C LYS A 624 -3.37 47.52 24.48
N HIS A 625 -4.57 47.23 24.97
CA HIS A 625 -4.83 47.02 26.40
C HIS A 625 -4.23 45.69 26.87
N LYS A 626 -4.32 44.63 26.06
CA LYS A 626 -3.71 43.33 26.33
C LYS A 626 -2.19 43.40 26.28
N GLU A 627 -1.61 44.14 25.33
CA GLU A 627 -0.19 44.47 25.20
C GLU A 627 0.28 45.37 26.35
N ASN A 628 -0.53 46.33 26.82
CA ASN A 628 -0.20 47.14 28.00
C ASN A 628 -0.31 46.34 29.32
N VAL A 629 -1.28 45.43 29.42
CA VAL A 629 -1.42 44.51 30.55
C VAL A 629 -0.32 43.45 30.52
N GLU A 630 0.06 42.94 29.34
CA GLU A 630 1.25 42.10 29.14
C GLU A 630 2.51 42.89 29.45
N ALA A 631 2.67 44.14 29.04
CA ALA A 631 3.85 44.96 29.35
C ALA A 631 3.95 45.32 30.84
N LEU A 632 2.82 45.46 31.55
CA LEU A 632 2.77 45.61 33.02
C LEU A 632 3.07 44.29 33.74
N LEU A 633 2.59 43.16 33.23
CA LEU A 633 2.90 41.81 33.75
C LEU A 633 4.32 41.35 33.40
N GLU A 634 4.89 41.84 32.29
CA GLU A 634 6.25 41.55 31.85
C GLU A 634 7.26 42.23 32.78
N LYS A 635 7.01 43.47 33.26
CA LYS A 635 7.94 44.17 34.18
C LYS A 635 8.31 43.38 35.44
N ASP A 636 7.47 42.44 35.88
CA ASP A 636 7.76 41.54 37.02
C ASP A 636 8.18 40.10 36.60
N ARG A 637 8.11 39.72 35.31
CA ARG A 637 8.42 38.37 34.79
C ARG A 637 9.77 38.19 34.08
N HIS A 638 10.59 39.25 33.93
CA HIS A 638 11.82 39.25 33.11
C HIS A 638 13.03 38.46 33.65
N LYS A 639 12.88 37.46 34.53
CA LYS A 639 14.02 36.67 35.00
C LYS A 639 13.90 35.23 34.52
N LYS A 640 14.75 34.83 33.57
CA LYS A 640 14.90 33.42 33.14
C LYS A 640 15.20 32.56 34.36
N ILE A 641 14.43 31.49 34.55
CA ILE A 641 14.66 30.49 35.60
C ILE A 641 15.39 29.31 34.97
N GLU A 642 16.55 28.95 35.51
CA GLU A 642 17.30 27.76 35.14
C GLU A 642 17.14 26.71 36.25
N LEU A 643 16.58 25.56 35.90
CA LEU A 643 16.37 24.44 36.81
C LEU A 643 17.41 23.36 36.54
N GLU A 644 18.31 23.17 37.49
CA GLU A 644 19.28 22.08 37.50
C GLU A 644 18.67 20.87 38.22
N ILE A 645 18.35 19.83 37.46
CA ILE A 645 17.53 18.70 37.91
C ILE A 645 18.40 17.46 38.06
N HIS A 646 18.47 16.93 39.28
CA HIS A 646 19.15 15.68 39.64
C HIS A 646 18.14 14.68 40.20
N PRO A 647 17.43 13.92 39.34
CA PRO A 647 16.34 13.07 39.80
C PRO A 647 16.83 12.06 40.85
N ARG A 648 16.31 12.18 42.07
CA ARG A 648 16.56 11.26 43.19
C ARG A 648 15.27 10.71 43.75
N PHE A 649 14.26 11.56 43.86
CA PHE A 649 12.92 11.25 44.34
C PHE A 649 11.92 11.36 43.20
N LEU A 650 11.15 10.30 42.97
CA LEU A 650 10.11 10.25 41.95
C LEU A 650 8.76 10.16 42.63
N VAL A 651 7.86 11.09 42.32
CA VAL A 651 6.52 11.16 42.91
C VAL A 651 5.49 10.85 41.82
N PRO A 652 4.99 9.61 41.72
CA PRO A 652 3.92 9.26 40.78
C PRO A 652 2.53 9.65 41.29
N ASP A 653 1.64 10.02 40.36
CA ASP A 653 0.21 10.15 40.63
C ASP A 653 -0.52 8.79 40.58
N THR A 654 -1.83 8.79 40.84
CA THR A 654 -2.66 7.58 40.80
C THR A 654 -2.69 6.93 39.41
N ASN A 655 -2.80 7.73 38.34
CA ASN A 655 -2.93 7.21 36.97
C ASN A 655 -1.66 6.49 36.52
N CYS A 656 -0.47 6.92 36.97
CA CYS A 656 0.78 6.23 36.71
C CYS A 656 0.75 4.75 37.19
N PHE A 657 0.06 4.46 38.30
CA PHE A 657 -0.10 3.08 38.79
C PHE A 657 -1.19 2.29 38.05
N ILE A 658 -2.14 2.96 37.41
CA ILE A 658 -3.20 2.30 36.64
C ILE A 658 -2.72 1.98 35.22
N ASP A 659 -2.07 2.93 34.57
CA ASP A 659 -1.74 2.84 33.13
C ASP A 659 -0.30 2.41 32.86
N GLN A 660 0.63 2.67 33.79
CA GLN A 660 2.08 2.53 33.59
C GLN A 660 2.77 1.69 34.68
N PHE A 661 2.03 0.81 35.35
CA PHE A 661 2.52 0.02 36.49
C PHE A 661 3.82 -0.74 36.21
N ASN A 662 3.93 -1.43 35.07
CA ASN A 662 5.12 -2.21 34.71
C ASN A 662 6.38 -1.34 34.58
N ASN A 663 6.22 -0.11 34.07
CA ASN A 663 7.33 0.84 33.95
C ASN A 663 7.76 1.37 35.32
N LEU A 664 6.80 1.67 36.21
CA LEU A 664 7.11 2.04 37.61
C LEU A 664 7.80 0.91 38.38
N ALA A 665 7.35 -0.33 38.19
CA ALA A 665 7.99 -1.51 38.80
C ALA A 665 9.43 -1.67 38.32
N SER A 666 9.69 -1.55 37.00
CA SER A 666 11.03 -1.58 36.42
C SER A 666 11.93 -0.48 37.00
N ILE A 667 11.40 0.74 37.15
CA ILE A 667 12.14 1.87 37.74
C ILE A 667 12.50 1.57 39.20
N LEU A 668 11.58 1.01 39.98
CA LEU A 668 11.84 0.65 41.38
C LEU A 668 12.91 -0.46 41.50
N GLU A 669 12.84 -1.47 40.64
CA GLU A 669 13.79 -2.58 40.59
C GLU A 669 15.21 -2.16 40.22
N SER A 670 15.34 -1.09 39.42
CA SER A 670 16.66 -0.52 39.07
C SER A 670 17.46 -0.05 40.28
N LYS A 671 16.79 0.26 41.40
CA LYS A 671 17.37 0.83 42.63
C LYS A 671 18.19 2.13 42.41
N LYS A 672 18.02 2.80 41.27
CA LYS A 672 18.70 4.08 40.97
C LYS A 672 17.98 5.26 41.61
N TYR A 673 16.65 5.19 41.72
CA TYR A 673 15.79 6.27 42.19
C TYR A 673 14.96 5.82 43.39
N THR A 674 14.49 6.76 44.22
CA THR A 674 13.55 6.48 45.31
C THR A 674 12.15 6.89 44.88
N ILE A 675 11.21 5.93 44.82
CA ILE A 675 9.81 6.24 44.54
C ILE A 675 9.13 6.64 45.86
N VAL A 676 8.55 7.84 45.88
CA VAL A 676 7.85 8.43 47.02
C VAL A 676 6.37 8.49 46.67
N ILE A 677 5.55 7.69 47.36
CA ILE A 677 4.12 7.58 47.07
C ILE A 677 3.35 8.48 48.03
N PRO A 678 2.65 9.51 47.53
CA PRO A 678 1.75 10.32 48.35
C PRO A 678 0.67 9.46 48.99
N LEU A 679 0.37 9.68 50.26
CA LEU A 679 -0.66 8.91 50.98
C LEU A 679 -2.04 9.05 50.32
N VAL A 680 -2.32 10.21 49.71
CA VAL A 680 -3.55 10.44 48.91
C VAL A 680 -3.66 9.47 47.73
N VAL A 681 -2.55 9.15 47.05
CA VAL A 681 -2.53 8.18 45.94
C VAL A 681 -2.82 6.78 46.46
N ILE A 682 -2.27 6.40 47.62
CA ILE A 682 -2.52 5.10 48.24
C ILE A 682 -3.99 4.96 48.66
N ASN A 683 -4.58 6.03 49.20
CA ASN A 683 -6.00 6.07 49.56
C ASN A 683 -6.91 6.03 48.33
N GLU A 684 -6.51 6.67 47.22
CA GLU A 684 -7.22 6.56 45.96
C GLU A 684 -7.17 5.15 45.36
N LEU A 685 -6.00 4.52 45.35
CA LEU A 685 -5.83 3.14 44.87
C LEU A 685 -6.65 2.16 45.72
N ASP A 686 -6.67 2.32 47.04
CA ASP A 686 -7.50 1.52 47.94
C ASP A 686 -8.99 1.69 47.63
N GLY A 687 -9.46 2.94 47.44
CA GLY A 687 -10.83 3.22 47.04
C GLY A 687 -11.20 2.65 45.66
N LEU A 688 -10.28 2.74 44.67
CA LEU A 688 -10.46 2.17 43.33
C LEU A 688 -10.51 0.64 43.36
N SER A 689 -9.66 -0.02 44.17
CA SER A 689 -9.67 -1.48 44.32
C SER A 689 -11.00 -2.02 44.89
N LYS A 690 -11.69 -1.22 45.72
CA LYS A 690 -12.98 -1.54 46.34
C LYS A 690 -14.20 -1.18 45.46
N GLY A 691 -13.99 -0.66 44.24
CA GLY A 691 -15.08 -0.30 43.33
C GLY A 691 -15.76 1.04 43.65
N SER A 692 -15.15 1.90 44.47
CA SER A 692 -15.82 3.09 45.04
C SER A 692 -16.17 4.20 44.02
N LYS A 693 -15.79 4.07 42.74
CA LYS A 693 -15.98 5.07 41.67
C LYS A 693 -16.65 4.50 40.40
N GLU A 694 -17.36 3.38 40.47
CA GLU A 694 -18.01 2.73 39.31
C GLU A 694 -18.94 3.66 38.50
N ALA A 695 -19.59 4.65 39.13
CA ALA A 695 -20.51 5.58 38.47
C ALA A 695 -19.84 6.69 37.62
N LYS A 696 -18.50 6.75 37.55
CA LYS A 696 -17.74 7.76 36.79
C LYS A 696 -17.28 7.31 35.40
N TYR A 697 -17.46 6.04 35.05
CA TYR A 697 -16.96 5.47 33.80
C TYR A 697 -18.12 5.08 32.87
N ASP A 698 -18.03 5.46 31.59
CA ASP A 698 -19.08 5.23 30.58
C ASP A 698 -19.23 3.74 30.21
N SER A 699 -18.24 2.89 30.50
CA SER A 699 -18.28 1.45 30.24
C SER A 699 -17.93 0.62 31.49
N LYS A 700 -18.68 -0.47 31.70
CA LYS A 700 -18.45 -1.43 32.80
C LYS A 700 -17.12 -2.17 32.67
N GLU A 701 -16.67 -2.39 31.43
CA GLU A 701 -15.41 -3.06 31.11
C GLU A 701 -14.21 -2.22 31.55
N HIS A 702 -14.24 -0.90 31.29
CA HIS A 702 -13.17 0.00 31.70
C HIS A 702 -13.11 0.16 33.24
N ALA A 703 -14.26 0.24 33.91
CA ALA A 703 -14.31 0.26 35.37
C ALA A 703 -13.68 -1.01 36.00
N SER A 704 -13.97 -2.18 35.42
CA SER A 704 -13.40 -3.46 35.88
C SER A 704 -11.88 -3.52 35.68
N MET A 705 -11.37 -3.05 34.54
CA MET A 705 -9.93 -2.96 34.27
C MET A 705 -9.21 -2.05 35.29
N VAL A 706 -9.75 -0.86 35.54
CA VAL A 706 -9.17 0.09 36.52
C VAL A 706 -9.15 -0.52 37.92
N GLN A 707 -10.22 -1.19 38.33
CA GLN A 707 -10.28 -1.89 39.62
C GLN A 707 -9.22 -2.99 39.72
N GLN A 708 -9.04 -3.79 38.67
CA GLN A 708 -8.04 -4.86 38.62
C GLN A 708 -6.61 -4.30 38.69
N HIS A 709 -6.32 -3.24 37.93
CA HIS A 709 -5.00 -2.60 37.94
C HIS A 709 -4.70 -1.95 39.30
N ALA A 710 -5.67 -1.24 39.89
CA ALA A 710 -5.54 -0.66 41.23
C ALA A 710 -5.27 -1.74 42.30
N THR A 711 -5.99 -2.87 42.22
CA THR A 711 -5.81 -4.01 43.14
C THR A 711 -4.39 -4.59 43.02
N THR A 712 -3.93 -4.79 41.78
CA THR A 712 -2.58 -5.33 41.50
C THR A 712 -1.49 -4.40 42.01
N ALA A 713 -1.62 -3.10 41.75
CA ALA A 713 -0.68 -2.09 42.23
C ALA A 713 -0.65 -2.04 43.76
N LEU A 714 -1.81 -2.08 44.43
CA LEU A 714 -1.89 -2.03 45.89
C LEU A 714 -1.21 -3.26 46.53
N GLN A 715 -1.49 -4.47 46.03
CA GLN A 715 -0.88 -5.70 46.51
C GLN A 715 0.64 -5.69 46.34
N TYR A 716 1.13 -5.18 45.21
CA TYR A 716 2.56 -5.03 44.97
C TYR A 716 3.19 -4.06 45.98
N LEU A 717 2.59 -2.89 46.20
CA LEU A 717 3.08 -1.91 47.17
C LEU A 717 3.11 -2.50 48.58
N GLU A 718 2.05 -3.16 49.03
CA GLU A 718 2.00 -3.81 50.34
C GLU A 718 3.11 -4.84 50.52
N ALA A 719 3.38 -5.67 49.52
CA ALA A 719 4.48 -6.63 49.54
C ALA A 719 5.86 -5.95 49.62
N GLN A 720 6.07 -4.84 48.90
CA GLN A 720 7.34 -4.11 48.93
C GLN A 720 7.58 -3.38 50.27
N PHE A 721 6.53 -2.80 50.88
CA PHE A 721 6.61 -2.19 52.21
C PHE A 721 6.85 -3.23 53.31
N GLN A 722 6.20 -4.41 53.23
CA GLN A 722 6.47 -5.53 54.15
C GLN A 722 7.94 -6.00 54.08
N ARG A 723 8.54 -5.98 52.89
CA ARG A 723 9.95 -6.30 52.66
C ARG A 723 10.92 -5.18 53.01
N LYS A 724 10.43 -4.02 53.46
CA LYS A 724 11.23 -2.81 53.76
C LYS A 724 12.14 -2.40 52.59
N HIS A 725 11.58 -2.31 51.39
CA HIS A 725 12.34 -1.94 50.19
C HIS A 725 13.01 -0.55 50.34
N SER A 726 14.34 -0.48 50.23
CA SER A 726 15.12 0.73 50.56
C SER A 726 14.87 1.94 49.64
N HIS A 727 14.31 1.71 48.46
CA HIS A 727 14.00 2.72 47.44
C HIS A 727 12.49 3.02 47.30
N LEU A 728 11.67 2.56 48.24
CA LEU A 728 10.23 2.83 48.26
C LEU A 728 9.86 3.53 49.57
N ARG A 729 9.10 4.63 49.50
CA ARG A 729 8.63 5.37 50.67
C ARG A 729 7.21 5.85 50.45
N ALA A 730 6.42 5.95 51.52
CA ALA A 730 5.14 6.65 51.50
C ALA A 730 5.29 7.99 52.24
N GLN A 731 4.57 9.02 51.80
CA GLN A 731 4.65 10.37 52.38
C GLN A 731 3.25 10.93 52.66
N THR A 732 3.05 11.49 53.86
CA THR A 732 1.80 12.17 54.22
C THR A 732 1.70 13.56 53.62
N SER A 733 0.51 14.18 53.62
CA SER A 733 0.33 15.55 53.11
C SER A 733 1.15 16.60 53.89
N LYS A 734 1.49 16.32 55.16
CA LYS A 734 2.37 17.12 56.03
C LYS A 734 3.87 16.80 55.87
N GLY A 735 4.25 15.95 54.90
CA GLY A 735 5.64 15.63 54.58
C GLY A 735 6.29 14.54 55.43
N SER A 736 5.54 13.88 56.34
CA SER A 736 6.07 12.79 57.17
C SER A 736 6.27 11.53 56.34
N ILE A 737 7.42 10.86 56.50
CA ILE A 737 7.74 9.62 55.79
C ILE A 737 7.20 8.43 56.59
N LEU A 738 6.48 7.54 55.92
CA LEU A 738 5.93 6.33 56.49
C LEU A 738 6.75 5.11 56.03
N GLU A 739 7.18 4.30 57.00
CA GLU A 739 7.86 3.02 56.75
C GLU A 739 6.89 1.86 56.48
N THR A 740 5.60 2.08 56.73
CA THR A 740 4.53 1.12 56.47
C THR A 740 3.29 1.86 55.96
N ILE A 741 2.53 1.17 55.11
CA ILE A 741 1.25 1.65 54.60
C ILE A 741 0.07 0.91 55.26
N ALA A 742 0.29 0.19 56.36
CA ALA A 742 -0.77 -0.54 57.06
C ALA A 742 -1.78 0.38 57.77
N PHE A 743 -1.36 1.59 58.15
CA PHE A 743 -2.20 2.62 58.77
C PHE A 743 -2.21 3.86 57.86
N ARG A 744 -3.35 4.14 57.22
CA ARG A 744 -3.47 5.15 56.15
C ARG A 744 -4.39 6.33 56.51
N SER A 745 -4.79 6.46 57.77
CA SER A 745 -5.61 7.57 58.29
C SER A 745 -4.74 8.76 58.67
N GLU A 746 -4.96 9.91 58.05
CA GLU A 746 -4.35 11.20 58.43
C GLU A 746 -5.43 12.10 59.07
N GLU A 747 -5.15 12.73 60.21
CA GLU A 747 -6.03 13.77 60.79
C GLU A 747 -5.97 15.02 59.92
N ILE A 748 -7.06 15.26 59.19
CA ILE A 748 -7.21 16.42 58.32
C ILE A 748 -7.65 17.60 59.18
N ASP A 749 -6.82 18.63 59.27
CA ASP A 749 -7.09 19.83 60.05
C ASP A 749 -8.14 20.68 59.32
N ALA A 750 -9.38 20.72 59.83
CA ALA A 750 -10.51 21.40 59.17
C ALA A 750 -10.38 22.94 59.09
N THR A 751 -9.31 23.51 59.65
CA THR A 751 -9.04 24.96 59.68
C THR A 751 -8.16 25.45 58.53
N VAL A 752 -7.49 24.55 57.81
CA VAL A 752 -6.72 24.87 56.60
C VAL A 752 -7.45 24.22 55.42
N GLY A 753 -8.26 25.00 54.72
CA GLY A 753 -8.97 24.51 53.53
C GLY A 753 -7.96 24.04 52.49
N PHE A 754 -7.72 22.73 52.40
CA PHE A 754 -6.83 22.16 51.40
C PHE A 754 -7.61 21.70 50.18
N GLY A 755 -7.00 22.00 49.02
CA GLY A 755 -7.56 21.83 47.69
C GLY A 755 -7.65 20.37 47.21
N THR A 756 -7.71 20.23 45.90
CA THR A 756 -7.90 18.97 45.15
C THR A 756 -6.80 17.94 45.43
N ASN A 757 -7.03 16.67 45.11
CA ASN A 757 -6.03 15.59 45.30
C ASN A 757 -4.70 15.90 44.59
N ASP A 758 -4.76 16.58 43.43
CA ASP A 758 -3.61 17.15 42.73
C ASP A 758 -2.76 18.07 43.60
N ASP A 759 -3.39 18.88 44.44
CA ASP A 759 -2.70 19.83 45.32
C ASP A 759 -1.98 19.10 46.46
N LEU A 760 -2.52 17.95 46.91
CA LEU A 760 -1.89 17.06 47.89
C LEU A 760 -0.73 16.25 47.29
N ILE A 761 -0.82 15.85 46.03
CA ILE A 761 0.29 15.21 45.31
C ILE A 761 1.42 16.22 45.09
N LEU A 762 1.07 17.44 44.64
CA LEU A 762 2.03 18.51 44.45
C LEU A 762 2.68 18.94 45.76
N SER A 763 1.93 19.00 46.87
CA SER A 763 2.52 19.31 48.18
C SER A 763 3.59 18.29 48.58
N CYS A 764 3.41 17.00 48.27
CA CYS A 764 4.44 15.98 48.49
C CYS A 764 5.74 16.30 47.72
N CYS A 765 5.65 16.72 46.45
CA CYS A 765 6.82 17.19 45.70
C CYS A 765 7.49 18.40 46.36
N LEU A 766 6.70 19.37 46.82
CA LEU A 766 7.22 20.62 47.40
C LEU A 766 7.99 20.43 48.70
N HIS A 767 7.75 19.35 49.45
CA HIS A 767 8.56 19.02 50.63
C HIS A 767 10.02 18.69 50.29
N TYR A 768 10.32 18.31 49.05
CA TYR A 768 11.68 18.09 48.57
C TYR A 768 12.29 19.35 47.94
N CYS A 769 11.47 20.34 47.56
CA CYS A 769 11.92 21.64 47.08
C CYS A 769 12.37 22.52 48.26
N LYS A 770 13.65 22.41 48.66
CA LYS A 770 14.23 23.16 49.79
C LYS A 770 14.68 24.58 49.41
N ASP A 771 13.78 25.36 48.83
CA ASP A 771 14.13 26.68 48.33
C ASP A 771 14.34 27.70 49.47
N LYS A 772 15.45 28.46 49.42
CA LYS A 772 15.68 29.60 50.31
C LYS A 772 15.47 30.90 49.54
N ALA A 773 15.10 31.97 50.23
CA ALA A 773 14.89 33.29 49.61
C ALA A 773 16.09 33.80 48.79
N ARG A 774 17.32 33.39 49.17
CA ARG A 774 18.56 33.71 48.44
C ARG A 774 18.68 33.01 47.08
N ASP A 775 18.04 31.85 46.91
CA ASP A 775 18.13 31.03 45.70
C ASP A 775 17.25 31.64 44.59
N PHE A 776 16.28 32.50 44.96
CA PHE A 776 15.51 33.32 44.05
C PHE A 776 16.14 34.70 43.76
N MET A 777 17.30 35.01 44.36
CA MET A 777 18.03 36.25 44.08
C MET A 777 19.08 36.05 42.98
N PRO A 778 18.98 36.78 41.85
CA PRO A 778 19.95 36.66 40.78
C PRO A 778 21.32 37.22 41.20
N LYS A 779 22.40 36.58 40.74
CA LYS A 779 23.80 36.97 41.06
C LYS A 779 24.30 38.20 40.28
N GLY A 780 23.41 38.85 39.51
CA GLY A 780 23.71 40.01 38.67
C GLY A 780 22.42 40.64 38.12
N LYS A 781 22.54 41.82 37.49
CA LYS A 781 21.38 42.62 37.03
C LYS A 781 20.54 41.92 35.96
N ASP A 782 21.16 40.99 35.21
CA ASP A 782 20.55 40.20 34.11
C ASP A 782 20.82 38.68 34.23
N ALA A 783 21.28 38.19 35.39
CA ALA A 783 21.58 36.78 35.57
C ALA A 783 20.31 35.94 35.79
N PRO A 784 20.20 34.71 35.24
CA PRO A 784 19.08 33.82 35.49
C PRO A 784 19.01 33.39 36.96
N VAL A 785 17.81 33.03 37.40
CA VAL A 785 17.57 32.45 38.72
C VAL A 785 17.84 30.95 38.64
N HIS A 786 18.88 30.47 39.33
CA HIS A 786 19.23 29.05 39.34
C HIS A 786 18.54 28.33 40.50
N LEU A 787 17.73 27.34 40.19
CA LEU A 787 17.04 26.49 41.15
C LEU A 787 17.51 25.04 41.02
N TYR A 788 17.80 24.41 42.14
CA TYR A 788 18.18 23.00 42.20
C TYR A 788 16.96 22.13 42.51
N ARG A 789 16.78 21.02 41.80
CA ARG A 789 15.68 20.07 42.03
C ARG A 789 16.19 18.64 42.07
N ASP A 790 15.89 17.92 43.14
CA ASP A 790 16.15 16.48 43.27
C ASP A 790 14.89 15.61 43.24
N VAL A 791 13.74 16.24 43.06
CA VAL A 791 12.41 15.62 42.95
C VAL A 791 11.83 15.81 41.56
N VAL A 792 11.18 14.77 41.02
CA VAL A 792 10.45 14.81 39.75
C VAL A 792 9.06 14.26 39.97
N LEU A 793 8.05 15.01 39.50
CA LEU A 793 6.68 14.53 39.46
C LEU A 793 6.48 13.67 38.20
N LEU A 794 5.93 12.46 38.37
CA LEU A 794 5.53 11.59 37.28
C LEU A 794 4.03 11.69 37.09
N THR A 795 3.58 12.25 35.97
CA THR A 795 2.15 12.39 35.66
C THR A 795 1.90 12.61 34.17
N ASP A 796 0.85 11.95 33.67
CA ASP A 796 0.30 12.16 32.33
C ASP A 796 -0.85 13.19 32.34
N ASP A 797 -1.26 13.68 33.52
CA ASP A 797 -2.32 14.67 33.67
C ASP A 797 -1.83 16.09 33.35
N ARG A 798 -2.50 16.74 32.39
CA ARG A 798 -2.14 18.07 31.89
C ARG A 798 -2.33 19.18 32.95
N ASN A 799 -3.37 19.08 33.78
CA ASN A 799 -3.68 20.10 34.79
C ASN A 799 -2.69 20.02 35.94
N LEU A 800 -2.38 18.81 36.43
CA LEU A 800 -1.39 18.60 37.47
C LEU A 800 0.01 19.01 36.99
N ARG A 801 0.36 18.70 35.73
CA ARG A 801 1.60 19.17 35.09
C ARG A 801 1.69 20.70 35.08
N LEU A 802 0.61 21.39 34.72
CA LEU A 802 0.57 22.85 34.73
C LEU A 802 0.78 23.42 36.15
N LYS A 803 0.09 22.86 37.16
CA LYS A 803 0.25 23.26 38.57
C LYS A 803 1.69 23.04 39.06
N ALA A 804 2.28 21.88 38.76
CA ALA A 804 3.66 21.58 39.11
C ALA A 804 4.65 22.55 38.46
N HIS A 805 4.42 22.92 37.20
CA HIS A 805 5.25 23.91 36.53
C HIS A 805 5.16 25.30 37.18
N THR A 806 3.97 25.73 37.63
CA THR A 806 3.82 27.02 38.35
C THR A 806 4.58 27.07 39.68
N CYS A 807 4.86 25.92 40.28
CA CYS A 807 5.66 25.80 41.50
C CYS A 807 7.12 25.41 41.24
N ASN A 808 7.61 25.52 39.99
CA ASN A 808 8.97 25.14 39.59
C ASN A 808 9.34 23.68 39.91
N VAL A 809 8.37 22.76 39.96
CA VAL A 809 8.60 21.31 40.07
C VAL A 809 8.78 20.75 38.65
N PRO A 810 9.82 19.94 38.38
CA PRO A 810 10.00 19.30 37.08
C PRO A 810 9.08 18.09 36.93
N VAL A 811 8.57 17.89 35.71
CA VAL A 811 7.57 16.87 35.41
C VAL A 811 8.01 16.04 34.21
N LYS A 812 7.85 14.71 34.27
CA LYS A 812 8.01 13.81 33.12
C LYS A 812 6.95 12.71 33.14
N GLU A 813 6.60 12.21 31.96
CA GLU A 813 5.78 11.01 31.81
C GLU A 813 6.60 9.78 32.19
N VAL A 814 5.96 8.71 32.71
CA VAL A 814 6.69 7.54 33.23
C VAL A 814 7.55 6.88 32.15
N GLY A 815 7.00 6.67 30.95
CA GLY A 815 7.72 6.09 29.81
C GLY A 815 8.87 6.97 29.33
N ALA A 816 8.66 8.29 29.26
CA ALA A 816 9.69 9.27 28.89
C ALA A 816 10.82 9.30 29.92
N PHE A 817 10.52 9.21 31.22
CA PHE A 817 11.52 9.13 32.28
C PHE A 817 12.31 7.81 32.21
N LYS A 818 11.65 6.66 31.99
CA LYS A 818 12.33 5.36 31.83
C LYS A 818 13.31 5.37 30.64
N LYS A 819 12.89 5.89 29.48
CA LYS A 819 13.72 6.02 28.28
C LYS A 819 14.92 6.95 28.54
N TRP A 820 14.68 8.12 29.13
CA TRP A 820 15.73 9.09 29.46
C TRP A 820 16.76 8.52 30.44
N SER A 821 16.31 7.79 31.47
CA SER A 821 17.18 7.18 32.50
C SER A 821 17.87 5.89 32.07
N ARG A 822 17.64 5.42 30.82
CA ARG A 822 18.23 4.20 30.24
C ARG A 822 18.00 2.96 31.12
N ILE A 823 16.81 2.83 31.70
CA ILE A 823 16.39 1.64 32.46
C ILE A 823 15.72 0.66 31.49
N SER A 824 16.20 -0.60 31.47
CA SER A 824 15.68 -1.71 30.66
C SER A 824 14.21 -2.01 30.96
#